data_AF-A0A8T2K387-F1
#
_entry.id   AF-A0A8T2K387-F1
#
_cell.length_a   1.000
_cell.length_b   1.000
_cell.length_c   1.000
_cell.angle_alpha   90.00
_cell.angle_beta   90.00
_cell.angle_gamma   90.00
#
_symmetry.space_group_name_H-M   'P 1'
#
loop_
_entity.id
_entity.type
_entity.pdbx_description
1 polymer ?
#
loop_
_entity_poly.entity_id
_entity_poly.type
_entity_poly.pdbx_seq_one_letter_code
_entity_poly.pdbx_strand_id
1 'polypeptide(L)'
;MAESSSDSDSYLRTRVNRRGPLRANHLQARSRVVGNVSEKIHTLANTLQDTSRNLRQVDEMLGQYREYSGEQTDAIASLKETLEQSIDQLRSKRMSRLSGMRSASLSSLCASDLDEGATVPGKQLLQPTSSLRDCSDKGVSWSRRRSRSASVRFVDDSNHSDPLHNLHQSLRDLSNDQLRLNEDFTREFSRRNRTDVKTKRALDELTIRLNETQRQDSVSERVERRLQEIEREIKTEKQKVDRQSDHLGKMSVELQEALKKKETLAEEVAASLKNKLGKSENEKHQLEVELERYRRRMDQTEGSRETLLCQIEDLRAQLHKAEDERGLLQHQVSQLSMLSQREYREEERRVRTERTELEKQELERQILELRSQLNRSAILSEVEDLKHILEQKDRERTQLAEHVEALTTDMEKREKQQLKMLEQLKDIQSRYEICERERCQAERRSSELNQQLEEMSQEAEKYLGELKQVEALRADTENKKEQLKNKAQDTIKHWRLKCKKLERELEKKEELISEKDNKSTMVTKERDEVRSQLHATLQQAESLRKELSEVLSRRAQQEEALHLQEMHLTKAREQHLELERELRESQDTTGRFQAELERYNDLQKQMQQDHEKLEKAIISSDQSYEKSKDRILELQEAVKNLSAEKAELSDQLTREIKAGKDLRKNLCEAQKQAEFAKEELTLAGKQLKMERELHQKEQSDLHLATQSAKSKHERNIQEVLTRFRQEREELENHIHTLKSELMESKCLVKSERGRLERMKVECDKLAEEASCSNEENATLRYNYQMAMQDAEKREKEANSAERGARNLEEVNQKLIEQISSLKMEQETILSAIETELDNACHLLSKDSMEKFKAITNTSHLRNDPHYRLAEIKTKLQWLCEEMKEQDSRMRNKLQYSWDQLKGQRLSRESEFEALRQKIAEQNQQLEEADRERKGLLDKNRRKEEEMWLLQDRIMDLERSTRMALDHLESVPEKLSLLDNMKDLCDSHQQREIMEERYAQYKEIVGSLQQQLEDSKRRIQEYREEKIKAEVHSARLTALSSSIRDHSNTLSSSLPLNDNC
;
A
#
# COMPACT_ATOMS: atom_id res chain seq x y z
N MET A 1 -3.94 30.02 -48.64
CA MET A 1 -3.97 29.86 -50.11
C MET A 1 -4.84 28.66 -50.45
N ALA A 2 -5.49 28.64 -51.62
CA ALA A 2 -6.22 27.54 -52.28
C ALA A 2 -7.09 26.62 -51.39
N GLU A 3 -8.42 26.65 -51.41
CA GLU A 3 -9.39 26.46 -52.52
C GLU A 3 -9.53 25.03 -53.05
N SER A 4 -10.78 24.70 -53.40
CA SER A 4 -11.25 23.58 -54.24
C SER A 4 -11.16 22.15 -53.68
N SER A 5 -12.06 21.24 -54.05
CA SER A 5 -13.46 21.39 -54.55
C SER A 5 -14.18 20.04 -54.48
N SER A 6 -15.47 20.03 -54.86
CA SER A 6 -16.11 18.95 -55.64
C SER A 6 -16.41 17.60 -55.00
N ASP A 7 -17.36 16.81 -55.51
CA ASP A 7 -18.66 17.09 -56.18
C ASP A 7 -19.41 15.75 -56.31
N SER A 8 -20.60 15.75 -56.94
CA SER A 8 -21.25 14.58 -57.57
C SER A 8 -21.83 13.51 -56.62
N ASP A 9 -22.88 12.76 -56.96
CA ASP A 9 -23.97 12.86 -57.96
C ASP A 9 -24.96 11.69 -57.66
N SER A 10 -26.19 11.54 -58.17
CA SER A 10 -27.09 12.37 -58.98
C SER A 10 -28.49 11.71 -59.04
N TYR A 11 -29.50 12.44 -59.56
CA TYR A 11 -30.69 11.92 -60.29
C TYR A 11 -31.74 11.01 -59.59
N LEU A 12 -33.03 10.93 -60.00
CA LEU A 12 -33.98 11.89 -60.59
C LEU A 12 -35.41 11.29 -60.56
N ARG A 13 -36.43 12.07 -60.14
CA ARG A 13 -37.89 11.88 -60.41
C ARG A 13 -38.52 10.56 -59.86
N THR A 14 -39.86 10.36 -59.80
CA THR A 14 -41.00 11.11 -60.40
C THR A 14 -42.26 11.13 -59.51
N ARG A 15 -42.97 12.27 -59.49
CA ARG A 15 -44.43 12.51 -59.42
C ARG A 15 -45.43 11.54 -58.69
N VAL A 16 -46.29 12.19 -57.88
CA VAL A 16 -47.79 12.20 -57.93
C VAL A 16 -48.63 11.34 -56.95
N ASN A 17 -49.24 12.09 -56.00
CA ASN A 17 -50.64 12.05 -55.49
C ASN A 17 -51.19 10.99 -54.50
N ARG A 18 -51.72 11.58 -53.40
CA ARG A 18 -53.05 11.41 -52.76
C ARG A 18 -53.26 10.40 -51.60
N ARG A 19 -53.52 11.02 -50.44
CA ARG A 19 -54.35 10.59 -49.27
C ARG A 19 -53.83 9.43 -48.41
N GLY A 20 -54.04 9.55 -47.09
CA GLY A 20 -53.33 8.80 -46.04
C GLY A 20 -52.07 9.55 -45.61
N PRO A 21 -51.75 9.61 -44.30
CA PRO A 21 -51.17 8.42 -43.66
C PRO A 21 -51.64 8.12 -42.22
N LEU A 22 -51.32 6.91 -41.77
CA LEU A 22 -51.18 6.53 -40.36
C LEU A 22 -49.72 6.74 -39.92
N ARG A 23 -49.52 6.95 -38.60
CA ARG A 23 -48.25 6.77 -37.84
C ARG A 23 -47.03 7.68 -38.14
N ALA A 24 -46.30 7.89 -37.05
CA ALA A 24 -44.86 8.09 -36.91
C ALA A 24 -44.18 9.42 -37.32
N ASN A 25 -43.60 10.04 -36.28
CA ASN A 25 -42.31 10.75 -36.26
C ASN A 25 -42.10 12.02 -37.12
N HIS A 26 -42.02 13.16 -36.43
CA HIS A 26 -41.12 14.24 -36.81
C HIS A 26 -39.95 14.36 -35.82
N LEU A 27 -38.76 13.97 -36.28
CA LEU A 27 -37.47 14.42 -35.75
C LEU A 27 -36.71 15.10 -36.90
N GLN A 28 -36.77 16.43 -36.95
CA GLN A 28 -35.91 17.31 -37.74
C GLN A 28 -35.83 18.68 -37.04
N ALA A 29 -34.71 19.39 -37.01
CA ALA A 29 -33.38 19.05 -37.51
C ALA A 29 -32.28 19.69 -36.64
N ARG A 30 -31.05 19.16 -36.70
CA ARG A 30 -29.86 19.76 -36.07
C ARG A 30 -29.55 21.13 -36.69
N SER A 31 -29.14 22.08 -35.85
CA SER A 31 -28.11 23.06 -36.23
C SER A 31 -27.25 23.46 -35.03
N ARG A 32 -25.93 23.51 -35.26
CA ARG A 32 -24.87 24.23 -34.52
C ARG A 32 -24.95 24.33 -32.99
N VAL A 33 -24.17 23.45 -32.34
CA VAL A 33 -22.99 23.81 -31.50
C VAL A 33 -23.20 24.91 -30.42
N VAL A 34 -23.05 24.49 -29.15
CA VAL A 34 -23.02 25.29 -27.89
C VAL A 34 -24.38 25.87 -27.43
N GLY A 35 -25.04 25.18 -26.50
CA GLY A 35 -26.27 25.62 -25.83
C GLY A 35 -26.93 24.64 -24.83
N ASN A 36 -26.34 23.47 -24.59
CA ASN A 36 -27.06 22.27 -24.11
C ASN A 36 -27.22 22.11 -22.58
N VAL A 37 -27.90 23.06 -21.92
CA VAL A 37 -28.38 22.86 -20.52
C VAL A 37 -29.86 23.23 -20.36
N SER A 38 -30.29 24.44 -20.72
CA SER A 38 -31.64 24.93 -20.40
C SER A 38 -32.77 24.08 -21.02
N GLU A 39 -32.65 23.71 -22.29
CA GLU A 39 -33.64 22.86 -22.99
C GLU A 39 -33.77 21.46 -22.37
N LYS A 40 -32.68 20.92 -21.80
CA LYS A 40 -32.70 19.65 -21.06
C LYS A 40 -33.42 19.80 -19.72
N ILE A 41 -33.25 20.94 -19.04
CA ILE A 41 -34.00 21.26 -17.83
C ILE A 41 -35.49 21.45 -18.15
N HIS A 42 -35.85 22.08 -19.26
CA HIS A 42 -37.25 22.29 -19.65
C HIS A 42 -37.93 20.98 -20.10
N THR A 43 -37.23 20.09 -20.80
CA THR A 43 -37.75 18.75 -21.14
C THR A 43 -37.85 17.84 -19.92
N LEU A 44 -36.92 17.94 -18.95
CA LEU A 44 -37.06 17.31 -17.63
C LEU A 44 -38.23 17.90 -16.83
N ALA A 45 -38.41 19.21 -16.82
CA ALA A 45 -39.52 19.87 -16.12
C ALA A 45 -40.88 19.42 -16.68
N ASN A 46 -41.03 19.38 -18.01
CA ASN A 46 -42.26 18.90 -18.65
C ASN A 46 -42.52 17.42 -18.35
N THR A 47 -41.51 16.56 -18.44
CA THR A 47 -41.68 15.12 -18.13
C THR A 47 -41.93 14.86 -16.63
N LEU A 48 -41.37 15.68 -15.73
CA LEU A 48 -41.71 15.67 -14.30
C LEU A 48 -43.12 16.22 -14.03
N GLN A 49 -43.59 17.20 -14.81
CA GLN A 49 -44.95 17.74 -14.69
C GLN A 49 -46.00 16.76 -15.23
N ASP A 50 -45.72 16.05 -16.33
CA ASP A 50 -46.62 15.05 -16.88
C ASP A 50 -46.61 13.75 -16.05
N THR A 51 -45.47 13.32 -15.49
CA THR A 51 -45.49 12.26 -14.48
C THR A 51 -46.22 12.70 -13.19
N SER A 52 -46.13 13.97 -12.79
CA SER A 52 -46.95 14.50 -11.68
C SER A 52 -48.45 14.54 -12.00
N ARG A 53 -48.85 14.73 -13.25
CA ARG A 53 -50.24 14.58 -13.70
C ARG A 53 -50.70 13.13 -13.65
N ASN A 54 -49.90 12.22 -14.21
CA ASN A 54 -50.20 10.78 -14.21
C ASN A 54 -50.29 10.23 -12.78
N LEU A 55 -49.42 10.66 -11.86
CA LEU A 55 -49.51 10.28 -10.45
C LEU A 55 -50.79 10.78 -9.78
N ARG A 56 -51.23 12.02 -10.05
CA ARG A 56 -52.52 12.52 -9.54
C ARG A 56 -53.70 11.75 -10.11
N GLN A 57 -53.66 11.41 -11.40
CA GLN A 57 -54.72 10.61 -12.04
C GLN A 57 -54.74 9.17 -11.51
N VAL A 58 -53.58 8.61 -11.14
CA VAL A 58 -53.49 7.34 -10.41
C VAL A 58 -54.02 7.46 -8.98
N ASP A 59 -53.71 8.53 -8.24
CA ASP A 59 -54.28 8.78 -6.91
C ASP A 59 -55.81 8.96 -6.96
N GLU A 60 -56.34 9.59 -8.02
CA GLU A 60 -57.78 9.77 -8.27
C GLU A 60 -58.49 8.44 -8.59
N MET A 61 -57.89 7.60 -9.45
CA MET A 61 -58.33 6.21 -9.68
C MET A 61 -58.23 5.36 -8.41
N LEU A 62 -57.17 5.52 -7.60
CA LEU A 62 -57.03 4.85 -6.31
C LEU A 62 -57.97 5.43 -5.24
N GLY A 63 -58.51 6.64 -5.44
CA GLY A 63 -59.63 7.19 -4.70
C GLY A 63 -60.90 6.40 -5.00
N GLN A 64 -61.25 6.30 -6.29
CA GLN A 64 -62.41 5.52 -6.77
C GLN A 64 -62.35 4.05 -6.31
N TYR A 65 -61.20 3.38 -6.44
CA TYR A 65 -61.05 2.00 -5.91
C TYR A 65 -61.17 1.90 -4.38
N ARG A 66 -60.89 2.96 -3.62
CA ARG A 66 -61.15 3.01 -2.17
C ARG A 66 -62.62 3.28 -1.86
N GLU A 67 -63.30 4.08 -2.67
CA GLU A 67 -64.75 4.34 -2.57
C GLU A 67 -65.56 3.08 -2.90
N TYR A 68 -65.30 2.40 -4.03
CA TYR A 68 -65.92 1.11 -4.34
C TYR A 68 -65.58 0.02 -3.33
N SER A 69 -64.34 -0.03 -2.81
CA SER A 69 -64.02 -0.93 -1.69
C SER A 69 -64.80 -0.58 -0.42
N GLY A 70 -65.11 0.70 -0.20
CA GLY A 70 -65.94 1.20 0.89
C GLY A 70 -67.38 0.73 0.72
N GLU A 71 -68.00 1.00 -0.43
CA GLU A 71 -69.35 0.55 -0.78
C GLU A 71 -69.50 -0.98 -0.68
N GLN A 72 -68.45 -1.73 -1.07
CA GLN A 72 -68.41 -3.18 -0.91
C GLN A 72 -68.31 -3.60 0.58
N THR A 73 -67.52 -2.92 1.40
CA THR A 73 -67.52 -3.17 2.85
C THR A 73 -68.83 -2.79 3.52
N ASP A 74 -69.52 -1.76 3.05
CA ASP A 74 -70.79 -1.28 3.59
C ASP A 74 -71.97 -2.14 3.13
N ALA A 75 -71.94 -2.68 1.92
CA ALA A 75 -72.85 -3.73 1.47
C ALA A 75 -72.64 -5.02 2.29
N ILE A 76 -71.40 -5.41 2.58
CA ILE A 76 -71.08 -6.55 3.45
C ILE A 76 -71.47 -6.27 4.91
N ALA A 77 -71.35 -5.04 5.40
CA ALA A 77 -71.83 -4.62 6.72
C ALA A 77 -73.35 -4.68 6.79
N SER A 78 -74.06 -4.15 5.79
CA SER A 78 -75.52 -4.22 5.65
C SER A 78 -76.04 -5.66 5.58
N LEU A 79 -75.32 -6.55 4.87
CA LEU A 79 -75.64 -7.99 4.83
C LEU A 79 -75.38 -8.70 6.16
N LYS A 80 -74.36 -8.28 6.93
CA LYS A 80 -74.14 -8.77 8.31
C LYS A 80 -75.19 -8.26 9.27
N GLU A 81 -75.53 -6.97 9.21
CA GLU A 81 -76.53 -6.36 10.08
C GLU A 81 -77.92 -6.92 9.80
N THR A 82 -78.32 -7.09 8.53
CA THR A 82 -79.60 -7.75 8.21
C THR A 82 -79.62 -9.23 8.62
N LEU A 83 -78.49 -9.94 8.59
CA LEU A 83 -78.36 -11.27 9.20
C LEU A 83 -78.51 -11.23 10.72
N GLU A 84 -77.86 -10.28 11.40
CA GLU A 84 -77.88 -10.13 12.86
C GLU A 84 -79.27 -9.70 13.35
N GLN A 85 -79.91 -8.74 12.68
CA GLN A 85 -81.32 -8.40 12.83
C GLN A 85 -82.24 -9.62 12.57
N SER A 86 -81.93 -10.50 11.60
CA SER A 86 -82.73 -11.73 11.39
C SER A 86 -82.56 -12.73 12.55
N ILE A 87 -81.36 -12.82 13.13
CA ILE A 87 -81.04 -13.64 14.30
C ILE A 87 -81.75 -13.06 15.54
N ASP A 88 -81.80 -11.74 15.70
CA ASP A 88 -82.50 -11.07 16.79
C ASP A 88 -84.02 -11.04 16.60
N GLN A 89 -84.53 -11.08 15.36
CA GLN A 89 -85.93 -11.40 15.08
C GLN A 89 -86.28 -12.86 15.43
N LEU A 90 -85.34 -13.80 15.27
CA LEU A 90 -85.52 -15.19 15.72
C LEU A 90 -85.41 -15.34 17.24
N ARG A 91 -84.55 -14.57 17.91
CA ARG A 91 -84.46 -14.50 19.37
C ARG A 91 -85.71 -13.84 19.98
N SER A 92 -86.11 -12.67 19.49
CA SER A 92 -87.32 -11.96 19.96
C SER A 92 -88.62 -12.76 19.71
N LYS A 93 -88.75 -13.49 18.59
CA LYS A 93 -89.88 -14.43 18.37
C LYS A 93 -89.87 -15.65 19.32
N ARG A 94 -88.75 -15.97 19.97
CA ARG A 94 -88.69 -16.93 21.08
C ARG A 94 -89.05 -16.26 22.42
N MET A 95 -88.55 -15.06 22.68
CA MET A 95 -88.84 -14.30 23.92
C MET A 95 -90.32 -13.87 24.03
N SER A 96 -90.92 -13.42 22.91
CA SER A 96 -92.33 -13.03 22.83
C SER A 96 -93.31 -14.16 23.19
N ARG A 97 -92.89 -15.42 23.10
CA ARG A 97 -93.68 -16.60 23.52
C ARG A 97 -93.52 -16.96 25.00
N LEU A 98 -92.64 -16.28 25.75
CA LEU A 98 -92.25 -16.64 27.11
C LEU A 98 -92.27 -15.48 28.13
N SER A 99 -92.48 -14.24 27.70
CA SER A 99 -92.48 -13.06 28.57
C SER A 99 -93.60 -12.07 28.22
N GLY A 100 -94.81 -12.34 28.73
CA GLY A 100 -95.98 -11.47 28.54
C GLY A 100 -97.08 -11.69 29.58
N MET A 101 -96.73 -12.14 30.79
CA MET A 101 -97.71 -12.56 31.79
C MET A 101 -97.20 -12.37 33.23
N ARG A 102 -97.66 -11.30 33.90
CA ARG A 102 -97.65 -11.05 35.37
C ARG A 102 -98.27 -9.66 35.64
N SER A 103 -99.02 -9.42 36.71
CA SER A 103 -99.69 -10.34 37.65
C SER A 103 -100.54 -9.58 38.67
N ALA A 104 -101.74 -10.06 38.98
CA ALA A 104 -102.41 -9.77 40.26
C ALA A 104 -103.42 -10.88 40.65
N SER A 105 -103.07 -11.63 41.71
CA SER A 105 -103.96 -12.40 42.60
C SER A 105 -104.79 -13.59 42.06
N LEU A 106 -105.13 -14.51 42.98
CA LEU A 106 -105.79 -15.80 42.73
C LEU A 106 -107.01 -15.97 43.64
N SER A 107 -108.16 -16.36 43.07
CA SER A 107 -109.33 -17.06 43.66
C SER A 107 -110.48 -16.98 42.65
N SER A 108 -111.46 -17.87 42.55
CA SER A 108 -111.62 -19.29 42.95
C SER A 108 -112.93 -19.78 42.30
N LEU A 109 -113.11 -21.09 42.10
CA LEU A 109 -114.31 -21.64 41.46
C LEU A 109 -115.59 -21.46 42.31
N CYS A 110 -116.67 -21.01 41.66
CA CYS A 110 -118.09 -21.37 41.91
C CYS A 110 -118.86 -20.99 40.62
N ALA A 111 -119.67 -21.83 39.97
CA ALA A 111 -120.79 -22.69 40.39
C ALA A 111 -122.13 -22.03 40.02
N SER A 112 -123.02 -22.81 39.40
CA SER A 112 -124.35 -22.37 38.94
C SER A 112 -125.34 -22.24 40.09
N ASP A 113 -126.36 -21.39 39.94
CA ASP A 113 -127.76 -21.74 40.21
C ASP A 113 -128.74 -20.59 39.87
N LEU A 114 -129.88 -20.95 39.25
CA LEU A 114 -131.19 -20.25 39.23
C LEU A 114 -131.25 -18.82 38.56
N ASP A 115 -132.38 -18.32 38.04
CA ASP A 115 -133.72 -18.89 37.90
C ASP A 115 -134.50 -18.40 36.64
N GLU A 116 -135.76 -18.82 36.52
CA GLU A 116 -136.85 -18.48 35.56
C GLU A 116 -136.81 -17.13 34.78
N GLY A 117 -137.30 -17.04 33.54
CA GLY A 117 -137.85 -18.11 32.67
C GLY A 117 -138.63 -17.63 31.42
N ALA A 118 -138.97 -18.60 30.55
CA ALA A 118 -140.01 -18.64 29.49
C ALA A 118 -140.01 -17.55 28.37
N THR A 119 -140.32 -17.81 27.08
CA THR A 119 -140.94 -18.97 26.36
C THR A 119 -140.33 -18.96 24.93
N VAL A 120 -139.80 -20.02 24.28
CA VAL A 120 -140.30 -21.38 23.96
C VAL A 120 -141.49 -21.34 22.96
N PRO A 121 -141.64 -22.26 21.95
CA PRO A 121 -140.84 -23.43 21.53
C PRO A 121 -140.26 -23.34 20.09
N GLY A 122 -139.46 -24.28 19.56
CA GLY A 122 -138.80 -25.47 20.16
C GLY A 122 -138.80 -26.73 19.26
N LYS A 123 -138.05 -27.78 19.70
CA LYS A 123 -138.04 -29.19 19.21
C LYS A 123 -137.30 -29.46 17.87
N GLN A 124 -136.63 -30.60 17.63
CA GLN A 124 -136.33 -31.77 18.49
C GLN A 124 -135.09 -32.58 18.01
N LEU A 125 -134.34 -33.14 18.99
CA LEU A 125 -133.69 -34.48 19.08
C LEU A 125 -133.20 -35.22 17.78
N LEU A 126 -132.05 -35.93 17.74
CA LEU A 126 -131.43 -36.84 18.73
C LEU A 126 -129.90 -37.00 18.57
N GLN A 127 -129.23 -37.62 19.55
CA GLN A 127 -127.84 -38.12 19.47
C GLN A 127 -127.73 -39.59 19.98
N PRO A 128 -126.90 -40.42 19.33
CA PRO A 128 -126.27 -41.64 19.90
C PRO A 128 -124.73 -41.67 19.70
N THR A 129 -123.91 -42.58 20.26
CA THR A 129 -123.82 -43.22 21.60
C THR A 129 -122.42 -43.87 21.72
N SER A 130 -121.66 -43.60 22.79
CA SER A 130 -120.52 -44.36 23.40
C SER A 130 -119.43 -45.05 22.53
N SER A 131 -118.10 -44.98 22.73
CA SER A 131 -117.20 -44.72 23.89
C SER A 131 -116.77 -45.92 24.78
N LEU A 132 -115.44 -46.19 24.80
CA LEU A 132 -114.68 -46.92 25.83
C LEU A 132 -113.18 -46.64 25.54
N ARG A 133 -112.46 -45.73 26.23
CA ARG A 133 -112.00 -45.64 27.64
C ARG A 133 -110.63 -46.29 27.85
N ASP A 134 -109.63 -45.48 28.20
CA ASP A 134 -108.32 -45.91 28.71
C ASP A 134 -108.40 -46.58 30.09
N CYS A 135 -107.51 -47.55 30.36
CA CYS A 135 -106.93 -47.78 31.70
C CYS A 135 -105.73 -48.74 31.69
N SER A 136 -104.60 -48.24 32.19
CA SER A 136 -103.76 -48.88 33.22
C SER A 136 -103.11 -50.28 32.98
N ASP A 137 -101.83 -50.23 32.59
CA ASP A 137 -100.68 -50.71 33.39
C ASP A 137 -100.44 -52.23 33.65
N LYS A 138 -99.15 -52.59 33.82
CA LYS A 138 -98.54 -53.89 34.22
C LYS A 138 -98.43 -54.98 33.14
N GLY A 139 -97.19 -55.30 32.74
CA GLY A 139 -96.88 -56.42 31.84
C GLY A 139 -95.39 -56.53 31.47
N VAL A 140 -94.58 -57.15 32.35
CA VAL A 140 -93.10 -57.20 32.28
C VAL A 140 -92.56 -58.05 31.09
N SER A 141 -91.41 -57.63 30.54
CA SER A 141 -90.51 -58.37 29.60
C SER A 141 -90.99 -58.52 28.14
N TRP A 142 -90.11 -58.59 27.10
CA TRP A 142 -88.63 -58.68 27.09
C TRP A 142 -87.98 -58.06 25.81
N SER A 143 -86.71 -57.65 25.95
CA SER A 143 -85.63 -57.80 24.95
C SER A 143 -85.70 -57.21 23.50
N ARG A 144 -85.25 -55.96 23.36
CA ARG A 144 -83.96 -55.59 22.70
C ARG A 144 -83.67 -56.01 21.22
N ARG A 145 -83.54 -54.96 20.36
CA ARG A 145 -82.58 -54.72 19.22
C ARG A 145 -82.98 -54.95 17.73
N ARG A 146 -82.64 -53.89 16.96
CA ARG A 146 -82.06 -53.82 15.59
C ARG A 146 -82.87 -54.25 14.35
N SER A 147 -83.42 -53.22 13.68
CA SER A 147 -82.90 -52.68 12.40
C SER A 147 -82.75 -53.56 11.14
N ARG A 148 -83.39 -53.03 10.07
CA ARG A 148 -83.04 -53.04 8.62
C ARG A 148 -83.64 -54.11 7.67
N SER A 149 -83.93 -53.57 6.48
CA SER A 149 -83.99 -54.18 5.14
C SER A 149 -85.16 -55.12 4.80
N ALA A 150 -85.82 -54.80 3.68
CA ALA A 150 -86.66 -55.72 2.94
C ALA A 150 -85.83 -56.88 2.34
N SER A 151 -86.48 -58.02 2.12
CA SER A 151 -85.93 -59.18 1.44
C SER A 151 -87.02 -59.77 0.54
N VAL A 152 -86.72 -59.93 -0.75
CA VAL A 152 -87.66 -60.47 -1.75
C VAL A 152 -87.74 -61.99 -1.64
N ARG A 153 -88.96 -62.54 -1.70
CA ARG A 153 -89.23 -63.93 -2.09
C ARG A 153 -90.52 -63.99 -2.93
N PHE A 154 -90.57 -64.94 -3.84
CA PHE A 154 -91.75 -65.36 -4.61
C PHE A 154 -91.99 -66.86 -4.33
N VAL A 155 -93.14 -67.41 -4.77
CA VAL A 155 -93.45 -68.87 -4.85
C VAL A 155 -93.72 -69.51 -3.45
N ASP A 156 -94.81 -70.25 -3.18
CA ASP A 156 -95.95 -70.68 -4.01
C ASP A 156 -97.30 -70.79 -3.26
N ASP A 157 -98.36 -70.84 -4.07
CA ASP A 157 -99.77 -71.26 -3.93
C ASP A 157 -100.50 -71.66 -2.62
N SER A 158 -101.83 -71.57 -2.73
CA SER A 158 -102.89 -72.26 -1.95
C SER A 158 -103.27 -71.75 -0.54
N ASN A 159 -104.00 -70.62 -0.49
CA ASN A 159 -105.33 -70.53 0.17
C ASN A 159 -105.94 -69.11 0.01
N HIS A 160 -107.11 -68.99 -0.62
CA HIS A 160 -107.70 -67.69 -0.96
C HIS A 160 -108.76 -67.22 0.05
N SER A 161 -108.41 -66.27 0.92
CA SER A 161 -109.35 -65.39 1.63
C SER A 161 -108.67 -64.12 2.16
N ASP A 162 -107.62 -64.30 2.97
CA ASP A 162 -106.92 -63.20 3.67
C ASP A 162 -106.12 -62.18 2.82
N PRO A 163 -105.67 -62.47 1.57
CA PRO A 163 -105.02 -61.45 0.74
C PRO A 163 -105.92 -60.24 0.49
N LEU A 164 -107.24 -60.45 0.39
CA LEU A 164 -108.19 -59.37 0.14
C LEU A 164 -108.40 -58.51 1.39
N HIS A 165 -108.37 -59.08 2.60
CA HIS A 165 -108.44 -58.29 3.83
C HIS A 165 -107.16 -57.48 4.07
N ASN A 166 -105.97 -58.07 3.86
CA ASN A 166 -104.70 -57.32 3.94
C ASN A 166 -104.55 -56.27 2.82
N LEU A 167 -105.10 -56.52 1.62
CA LEU A 167 -105.16 -55.53 0.56
C LEU A 167 -106.13 -54.40 0.92
N HIS A 168 -107.31 -54.69 1.47
CA HIS A 168 -108.26 -53.66 1.92
C HIS A 168 -107.75 -52.88 3.15
N GLN A 169 -106.99 -53.53 4.03
CA GLN A 169 -106.30 -52.89 5.16
C GLN A 169 -105.21 -51.94 4.63
N SER A 170 -104.31 -52.43 3.77
CA SER A 170 -103.24 -51.59 3.20
C SER A 170 -103.75 -50.53 2.22
N LEU A 171 -104.88 -50.72 1.54
CA LEU A 171 -105.57 -49.67 0.79
C LEU A 171 -106.25 -48.65 1.71
N ARG A 172 -106.78 -49.06 2.87
CA ARG A 172 -107.25 -48.12 3.90
C ARG A 172 -106.09 -47.32 4.50
N ASP A 173 -105.00 -47.97 4.84
CA ASP A 173 -103.84 -47.32 5.44
C ASP A 173 -103.12 -46.42 4.42
N LEU A 174 -103.01 -46.84 3.15
CA LEU A 174 -102.56 -45.97 2.05
C LEU A 174 -103.55 -44.84 1.77
N SER A 175 -104.86 -45.04 1.91
CA SER A 175 -105.86 -43.96 1.79
C SER A 175 -105.80 -42.99 2.97
N ASN A 176 -105.53 -43.48 4.19
CA ASN A 176 -105.29 -42.68 5.39
C ASN A 176 -103.98 -41.90 5.28
N ASP A 177 -102.91 -42.51 4.77
CA ASP A 177 -101.64 -41.82 4.52
C ASP A 177 -101.72 -40.89 3.31
N GLN A 178 -102.53 -41.17 2.29
CA GLN A 178 -102.88 -40.20 1.24
C GLN A 178 -103.71 -39.04 1.81
N LEU A 179 -104.62 -39.29 2.76
CA LEU A 179 -105.36 -38.23 3.46
C LEU A 179 -104.42 -37.40 4.34
N ARG A 180 -103.53 -38.02 5.12
CA ARG A 180 -102.50 -37.31 5.91
C ARG A 180 -101.51 -36.56 5.03
N LEU A 181 -101.11 -37.13 3.90
CA LEU A 181 -100.22 -36.48 2.94
C LEU A 181 -100.94 -35.36 2.18
N ASN A 182 -102.26 -35.45 1.96
CA ASN A 182 -103.07 -34.36 1.41
C ASN A 182 -103.37 -33.28 2.47
N GLU A 183 -103.52 -33.64 3.75
CA GLU A 183 -103.49 -32.68 4.85
C GLU A 183 -102.11 -32.01 4.96
N ASP A 184 -101.02 -32.76 4.83
CA ASP A 184 -99.67 -32.20 4.89
C ASP A 184 -99.35 -31.38 3.64
N PHE A 185 -99.85 -31.77 2.45
CA PHE A 185 -99.80 -30.94 1.25
C PHE A 185 -100.71 -29.73 1.35
N THR A 186 -101.87 -29.76 2.02
CA THR A 186 -102.69 -28.55 2.25
C THR A 186 -102.18 -27.70 3.40
N ARG A 187 -101.47 -28.28 4.39
CA ARG A 187 -100.63 -27.55 5.36
C ARG A 187 -99.41 -26.92 4.67
N GLU A 188 -98.82 -27.59 3.69
CA GLU A 188 -97.69 -27.09 2.90
C GLU A 188 -98.15 -26.03 1.89
N PHE A 189 -99.26 -26.21 1.18
CA PHE A 189 -99.92 -25.19 0.36
C PHE A 189 -100.40 -24.02 1.22
N SER A 190 -100.87 -24.25 2.45
CA SER A 190 -101.16 -23.17 3.40
C SER A 190 -99.89 -22.49 3.89
N ARG A 191 -98.76 -23.20 3.97
CA ARG A 191 -97.45 -22.63 4.29
C ARG A 191 -96.89 -21.85 3.10
N ARG A 192 -97.05 -22.33 1.86
CA ARG A 192 -96.69 -21.66 0.60
C ARG A 192 -97.56 -20.46 0.36
N ASN A 193 -98.88 -20.58 0.41
CA ASN A 193 -99.76 -19.40 0.38
C ASN A 193 -99.43 -18.42 1.52
N ARG A 194 -98.95 -18.88 2.70
CA ARG A 194 -98.43 -17.99 3.76
C ARG A 194 -96.99 -17.48 3.55
N THR A 195 -96.16 -18.07 2.68
CA THR A 195 -94.88 -17.48 2.24
C THR A 195 -95.06 -16.61 1.03
N ASP A 196 -96.00 -16.92 0.15
CA ASP A 196 -96.29 -16.25 -1.12
C ASP A 196 -97.17 -15.03 -0.88
N VAL A 197 -98.08 -15.07 0.10
CA VAL A 197 -98.68 -13.86 0.67
C VAL A 197 -97.67 -13.07 1.51
N LYS A 198 -96.55 -13.66 1.95
CA LYS A 198 -95.46 -12.89 2.59
C LYS A 198 -94.43 -12.34 1.59
N THR A 199 -94.18 -12.98 0.46
CA THR A 199 -93.31 -12.44 -0.59
C THR A 199 -94.10 -11.47 -1.45
N LYS A 200 -95.40 -11.69 -1.69
CA LYS A 200 -96.29 -10.63 -2.18
C LYS A 200 -96.36 -9.50 -1.17
N ARG A 201 -96.68 -9.70 0.11
CA ARG A 201 -96.59 -8.60 1.10
C ARG A 201 -95.20 -7.98 1.21
N ALA A 202 -94.10 -8.71 1.00
CA ALA A 202 -92.77 -8.10 0.98
C ALA A 202 -92.48 -7.34 -0.33
N LEU A 203 -93.06 -7.73 -1.47
CA LEU A 203 -92.99 -7.01 -2.74
C LEU A 203 -93.96 -5.81 -2.75
N ASP A 204 -95.11 -5.93 -2.09
CA ASP A 204 -96.08 -4.88 -1.84
C ASP A 204 -95.50 -3.91 -0.80
N GLU A 205 -94.89 -4.37 0.29
CA GLU A 205 -94.09 -3.56 1.23
C GLU A 205 -92.86 -2.96 0.56
N LEU A 206 -92.21 -3.61 -0.41
CA LEU A 206 -91.12 -3.01 -1.20
C LEU A 206 -91.63 -1.99 -2.22
N THR A 207 -92.85 -2.15 -2.73
CA THR A 207 -93.49 -1.22 -3.68
C THR A 207 -94.08 -0.02 -2.94
N ILE A 208 -94.66 -0.24 -1.76
CA ILE A 208 -95.05 0.77 -0.78
C ILE A 208 -93.79 1.51 -0.34
N ARG A 209 -92.71 0.82 0.10
CA ARG A 209 -91.41 1.45 0.37
C ARG A 209 -90.82 2.18 -0.83
N LEU A 210 -91.00 1.72 -2.06
CA LEU A 210 -90.52 2.42 -3.26
C LEU A 210 -91.26 3.76 -3.42
N ASN A 211 -92.60 3.73 -3.32
CA ASN A 211 -93.46 4.92 -3.37
C ASN A 211 -93.26 5.85 -2.16
N GLU A 212 -92.97 5.30 -0.98
CA GLU A 212 -92.58 6.04 0.24
C GLU A 212 -91.19 6.65 0.09
N THR A 213 -90.19 5.96 -0.46
CA THR A 213 -88.87 6.57 -0.78
C THR A 213 -88.94 7.64 -1.88
N GLN A 214 -90.10 7.81 -2.53
CA GLN A 214 -90.38 8.92 -3.45
C GLN A 214 -91.30 10.00 -2.83
N ARG A 215 -91.71 9.87 -1.54
CA ARG A 215 -92.61 10.82 -0.84
C ARG A 215 -92.27 11.15 0.62
N GLN A 216 -91.41 10.38 1.27
CA GLN A 216 -90.87 10.61 2.62
C GLN A 216 -89.34 10.47 2.57
N ASP A 217 -88.65 10.98 3.60
CA ASP A 217 -87.23 11.35 3.57
C ASP A 217 -86.96 12.40 2.47
N SER A 218 -87.14 13.68 2.80
CA SER A 218 -86.57 14.75 1.97
C SER A 218 -85.04 14.54 1.82
N VAL A 219 -84.42 15.03 0.75
CA VAL A 219 -82.95 14.88 0.57
C VAL A 219 -82.19 15.41 1.79
N SER A 220 -82.73 16.45 2.44
CA SER A 220 -82.25 16.97 3.72
C SER A 220 -82.20 15.91 4.82
N GLU A 221 -83.26 15.13 5.07
CA GLU A 221 -83.26 14.10 6.12
C GLU A 221 -82.15 13.06 5.95
N ARG A 222 -81.85 12.68 4.70
CA ARG A 222 -80.79 11.72 4.38
C ARG A 222 -79.41 12.34 4.54
N VAL A 223 -79.24 13.59 4.09
CA VAL A 223 -78.02 14.38 4.25
C VAL A 223 -77.75 14.68 5.72
N GLU A 224 -78.75 15.02 6.52
CA GLU A 224 -78.72 15.16 7.98
C GLU A 224 -78.28 13.86 8.66
N ARG A 225 -78.97 12.75 8.41
CA ARG A 225 -78.62 11.46 9.01
C ARG A 225 -77.19 11.08 8.69
N ARG A 226 -76.77 11.21 7.42
CA ARG A 226 -75.38 10.95 7.00
C ARG A 226 -74.40 11.95 7.60
N LEU A 227 -74.76 13.23 7.77
CA LEU A 227 -73.87 14.22 8.39
C LEU A 227 -73.71 14.02 9.90
N GLN A 228 -74.77 13.65 10.63
CA GLN A 228 -74.63 13.23 12.04
C GLN A 228 -73.89 11.90 12.19
N GLU A 229 -74.02 11.01 11.21
CA GLU A 229 -73.28 9.76 11.16
C GLU A 229 -71.81 10.01 10.90
N ILE A 230 -71.47 10.86 9.92
CA ILE A 230 -70.14 11.44 9.72
C ILE A 230 -69.66 12.16 10.99
N GLU A 231 -70.52 12.87 11.72
CA GLU A 231 -70.12 13.54 12.96
C GLU A 231 -69.80 12.53 14.08
N ARG A 232 -70.51 11.40 14.14
CA ARG A 232 -70.25 10.27 15.07
C ARG A 232 -69.05 9.43 14.62
N GLU A 233 -68.86 9.23 13.32
CA GLU A 233 -67.66 8.67 12.71
C GLU A 233 -66.46 9.55 13.07
N ILE A 234 -66.46 10.84 12.71
CA ILE A 234 -65.44 11.83 13.09
C ILE A 234 -65.19 11.86 14.61
N LYS A 235 -66.22 11.78 15.47
CA LYS A 235 -66.02 11.74 16.94
C LYS A 235 -65.41 10.41 17.43
N THR A 236 -65.73 9.27 16.81
CA THR A 236 -65.13 7.97 17.18
C THR A 236 -63.78 7.72 16.50
N GLU A 237 -63.55 8.28 15.32
CA GLU A 237 -62.26 8.37 14.65
C GLU A 237 -61.32 9.31 15.39
N LYS A 238 -61.76 10.51 15.80
CA LYS A 238 -60.99 11.37 16.72
C LYS A 238 -60.61 10.59 17.98
N GLN A 239 -61.52 9.82 18.61
CA GLN A 239 -61.13 8.95 19.72
C GLN A 239 -60.22 7.74 19.37
N LYS A 240 -60.18 7.27 18.12
CA LYS A 240 -59.24 6.22 17.68
C LYS A 240 -57.86 6.83 17.37
N VAL A 241 -57.85 7.97 16.70
CA VAL A 241 -56.69 8.80 16.38
C VAL A 241 -56.07 9.36 17.65
N ASP A 242 -56.85 9.79 18.65
CA ASP A 242 -56.35 10.20 19.97
C ASP A 242 -55.71 9.00 20.69
N ARG A 243 -56.31 7.81 20.66
CA ARG A 243 -55.69 6.60 21.24
C ARG A 243 -54.43 6.15 20.48
N GLN A 244 -54.38 6.37 19.16
CA GLN A 244 -53.18 6.13 18.35
C GLN A 244 -52.12 7.22 18.55
N SER A 245 -52.53 8.47 18.80
CA SER A 245 -51.69 9.62 19.12
C SER A 245 -51.13 9.53 20.54
N ASP A 246 -51.89 8.97 21.48
CA ASP A 246 -51.41 8.56 22.80
C ASP A 246 -50.38 7.42 22.70
N HIS A 247 -50.56 6.49 21.76
CA HIS A 247 -49.65 5.35 21.58
C HIS A 247 -48.37 5.74 20.85
N LEU A 248 -48.49 6.49 19.74
CA LEU A 248 -47.38 7.17 19.06
C LEU A 248 -46.72 8.20 19.97
N GLY A 249 -47.48 8.85 20.85
CA GLY A 249 -47.00 9.78 21.86
C GLY A 249 -46.19 9.08 22.94
N LYS A 250 -46.63 7.91 23.41
CA LYS A 250 -45.83 7.05 24.30
C LYS A 250 -44.56 6.55 23.61
N MET A 251 -44.65 6.03 22.39
CA MET A 251 -43.45 5.64 21.61
C MET A 251 -42.54 6.84 21.28
N SER A 252 -43.09 8.04 21.10
CA SER A 252 -42.36 9.29 20.88
C SER A 252 -41.71 9.78 22.17
N VAL A 253 -42.35 9.64 23.34
CA VAL A 253 -41.74 9.90 24.65
C VAL A 253 -40.65 8.87 24.95
N GLU A 254 -40.87 7.58 24.66
CA GLU A 254 -39.86 6.53 24.79
C GLU A 254 -38.66 6.76 23.85
N LEU A 255 -38.91 7.19 22.61
CA LEU A 255 -37.85 7.62 21.67
C LEU A 255 -37.17 8.90 22.11
N GLN A 256 -37.88 9.91 22.60
CA GLN A 256 -37.30 11.14 23.15
C GLN A 256 -36.52 10.86 24.43
N GLU A 257 -36.93 9.90 25.25
CA GLU A 257 -36.16 9.45 26.40
C GLU A 257 -34.92 8.66 25.97
N ALA A 258 -35.01 7.80 24.95
CA ALA A 258 -33.86 7.09 24.40
C ALA A 258 -32.87 8.04 23.71
N LEU A 259 -33.38 9.10 23.07
CA LEU A 259 -32.58 10.20 22.51
C LEU A 259 -31.97 11.02 23.65
N LYS A 260 -32.73 11.49 24.64
CA LYS A 260 -32.20 12.20 25.83
C LYS A 260 -31.17 11.38 26.60
N LYS A 261 -31.32 10.05 26.68
CA LYS A 261 -30.33 9.13 27.29
C LYS A 261 -29.08 8.97 26.41
N LYS A 262 -29.15 9.21 25.11
CA LYS A 262 -27.98 9.31 24.21
C LYS A 262 -27.38 10.71 24.17
N GLU A 263 -28.19 11.75 24.28
CA GLU A 263 -27.79 13.16 24.35
C GLU A 263 -27.05 13.42 25.66
N THR A 264 -27.57 12.97 26.81
CA THR A 264 -26.84 13.04 28.10
C THR A 264 -25.53 12.26 28.08
N LEU A 265 -25.47 11.06 27.49
CA LEU A 265 -24.20 10.34 27.29
C LEU A 265 -23.25 11.09 26.33
N ALA A 266 -23.76 11.74 25.29
CA ALA A 266 -22.97 12.56 24.37
C ALA A 266 -22.48 13.86 25.03
N GLU A 267 -23.29 14.47 25.92
CA GLU A 267 -22.97 15.64 26.73
C GLU A 267 -21.95 15.30 27.82
N GLU A 268 -22.06 14.14 28.47
CA GLU A 268 -21.05 13.62 29.41
C GLU A 268 -19.72 13.34 28.71
N VAL A 269 -19.75 12.74 27.50
CA VAL A 269 -18.55 12.54 26.68
C VAL A 269 -18.00 13.88 26.18
N ALA A 270 -18.83 14.82 25.74
CA ALA A 270 -18.40 16.15 25.31
C ALA A 270 -17.85 16.99 26.47
N ALA A 271 -18.43 16.90 27.67
CA ALA A 271 -17.92 17.53 28.88
C ALA A 271 -16.60 16.86 29.34
N SER A 272 -16.48 15.53 29.24
CA SER A 272 -15.24 14.80 29.48
C SER A 272 -14.13 15.22 28.51
N LEU A 273 -14.45 15.37 27.21
CA LEU A 273 -13.54 15.89 26.19
C LEU A 273 -13.19 17.36 26.43
N LYS A 274 -14.16 18.22 26.77
CA LYS A 274 -13.95 19.63 27.11
C LYS A 274 -13.08 19.80 28.36
N ASN A 275 -13.24 18.93 29.36
CA ASN A 275 -12.40 18.89 30.56
C ASN A 275 -10.98 18.36 30.27
N LYS A 276 -10.81 17.46 29.29
CA LYS A 276 -9.49 17.02 28.81
C LYS A 276 -8.80 18.12 27.98
N LEU A 277 -9.54 18.77 27.08
CA LEU A 277 -9.07 19.90 26.29
C LEU A 277 -8.65 21.06 27.21
N GLY A 278 -9.49 21.47 28.15
CA GLY A 278 -9.16 22.50 29.13
C GLY A 278 -7.96 22.16 30.01
N LYS A 279 -7.69 20.87 30.30
CA LYS A 279 -6.42 20.46 30.95
C LYS A 279 -5.23 20.65 30.02
N SER A 280 -5.32 20.17 28.77
CA SER A 280 -4.26 20.36 27.76
C SER A 280 -4.00 21.84 27.44
N GLU A 281 -5.02 22.70 27.45
CA GLU A 281 -4.91 24.15 27.30
C GLU A 281 -4.23 24.80 28.51
N ASN A 282 -4.54 24.36 29.73
CA ASN A 282 -3.85 24.82 30.94
C ASN A 282 -2.38 24.34 30.99
N GLU A 283 -2.10 23.10 30.59
CA GLU A 283 -0.74 22.54 30.46
C GLU A 283 0.05 23.30 29.38
N LYS A 284 -0.56 23.57 28.23
CA LYS A 284 0.01 24.42 27.16
C LYS A 284 0.30 25.83 27.68
N HIS A 285 -0.62 26.45 28.43
CA HIS A 285 -0.40 27.78 29.00
C HIS A 285 0.71 27.79 30.07
N GLN A 286 0.82 26.74 30.88
CA GLN A 286 1.94 26.58 31.82
C GLN A 286 3.27 26.47 31.07
N LEU A 287 3.34 25.66 30.00
CA LEU A 287 4.52 25.53 29.15
C LEU A 287 4.86 26.84 28.41
N GLU A 288 3.87 27.61 27.95
CA GLU A 288 4.07 28.96 27.39
C GLU A 288 4.67 29.91 28.42
N VAL A 289 4.14 29.94 29.65
CA VAL A 289 4.68 30.74 30.75
C VAL A 289 6.09 30.29 31.16
N GLU A 290 6.40 29.00 31.09
CA GLU A 290 7.75 28.50 31.35
C GLU A 290 8.72 28.84 30.23
N LEU A 291 8.36 28.64 28.96
CA LEU A 291 9.15 29.09 27.80
C LEU A 291 9.44 30.59 27.86
N GLU A 292 8.47 31.39 28.28
CA GLU A 292 8.62 32.82 28.49
C GLU A 292 9.56 33.17 29.68
N ARG A 293 9.58 32.35 30.74
CA ARG A 293 10.61 32.42 31.81
C ARG A 293 11.99 31.92 31.35
N TYR A 294 12.08 31.03 30.36
CA TYR A 294 13.35 30.63 29.76
C TYR A 294 13.89 31.72 28.84
N ARG A 295 13.07 32.32 27.98
CA ARG A 295 13.42 33.50 27.16
C ARG A 295 13.96 34.63 28.03
N ARG A 296 13.21 35.10 29.02
CA ARG A 296 13.65 36.19 29.92
C ARG A 296 14.96 35.91 30.65
N ARG A 297 15.31 34.64 30.88
CA ARG A 297 16.63 34.25 31.41
C ARG A 297 17.72 34.27 30.35
N MET A 298 17.43 33.82 29.12
CA MET A 298 18.33 34.01 27.97
C MET A 298 18.60 35.50 27.75
N ASP A 299 17.56 36.32 27.62
CA ASP A 299 17.66 37.78 27.43
C ASP A 299 18.53 38.44 28.52
N GLN A 300 18.37 38.03 29.78
CA GLN A 300 19.20 38.48 30.90
C GLN A 300 20.66 38.03 30.78
N THR A 301 20.93 36.79 30.36
CA THR A 301 22.30 36.31 30.14
C THR A 301 22.95 36.92 28.89
N GLU A 302 22.18 37.23 27.85
CA GLU A 302 22.65 37.86 26.62
C GLU A 302 22.99 39.33 26.86
N GLY A 303 22.13 40.09 27.57
CA GLY A 303 22.46 41.44 28.04
C GLY A 303 23.63 41.48 29.04
N SER A 304 23.78 40.45 29.88
CA SER A 304 24.96 40.30 30.75
C SER A 304 26.25 40.03 29.95
N ARG A 305 26.16 39.20 28.91
CA ARG A 305 27.26 38.95 27.97
C ARG A 305 27.63 40.20 27.18
N GLU A 306 26.64 41.00 26.76
CA GLU A 306 26.84 42.24 26.00
C GLU A 306 27.47 43.34 26.84
N THR A 307 27.03 43.52 28.10
CA THR A 307 27.69 44.46 29.02
C THR A 307 29.14 44.04 29.33
N LEU A 308 29.44 42.74 29.42
CA LEU A 308 30.81 42.23 29.52
C LEU A 308 31.63 42.45 28.23
N LEU A 309 31.01 42.35 27.04
CA LEU A 309 31.68 42.66 25.77
C LEU A 309 32.02 44.15 25.68
N CYS A 310 31.11 45.05 26.05
CA CYS A 310 31.39 46.49 26.12
C CYS A 310 32.53 46.79 27.12
N GLN A 311 32.57 46.14 28.29
CA GLN A 311 33.69 46.27 29.23
C GLN A 311 35.03 45.79 28.64
N ILE A 312 35.03 44.73 27.85
CA ILE A 312 36.23 44.24 27.14
C ILE A 312 36.66 45.25 26.05
N GLU A 313 35.72 45.90 25.38
CA GLU A 313 35.98 46.93 24.37
C GLU A 313 36.50 48.23 24.99
N ASP A 314 35.94 48.66 26.13
CA ASP A 314 36.45 49.78 26.93
C ASP A 314 37.88 49.51 27.44
N LEU A 315 38.16 48.28 27.90
CA LEU A 315 39.51 47.88 28.34
C LEU A 315 40.50 47.82 27.17
N ARG A 316 40.07 47.39 25.98
CA ARG A 316 40.88 47.46 24.74
C ARG A 316 41.15 48.91 24.33
N ALA A 317 40.17 49.79 24.43
CA ALA A 317 40.34 51.21 24.13
C ALA A 317 41.25 51.93 25.15
N GLN A 318 41.24 51.51 26.42
CA GLN A 318 42.19 51.95 27.43
C GLN A 318 43.61 51.43 27.18
N LEU A 319 43.74 50.15 26.82
CA LEU A 319 45.04 49.56 26.43
C LEU A 319 45.64 50.34 25.25
N HIS A 320 44.86 50.56 24.19
CA HIS A 320 45.34 51.27 22.99
C HIS A 320 45.87 52.67 23.32
N LYS A 321 45.15 53.44 24.15
CA LYS A 321 45.60 54.75 24.64
C LYS A 321 46.92 54.66 25.44
N ALA A 322 47.05 53.66 26.31
CA ALA A 322 48.29 53.45 27.06
C ALA A 322 49.47 53.03 26.15
N GLU A 323 49.20 52.34 25.03
CA GLU A 323 50.22 52.02 24.03
C GLU A 323 50.61 53.23 23.17
N ASP A 324 49.65 54.11 22.84
CA ASP A 324 49.89 55.39 22.17
C ASP A 324 50.69 56.35 23.07
N GLU A 325 50.33 56.46 24.36
CA GLU A 325 51.07 57.21 25.38
C GLU A 325 52.50 56.66 25.58
N ARG A 326 52.66 55.32 25.62
CA ARG A 326 53.98 54.67 25.63
C ARG A 326 54.80 55.02 24.39
N GLY A 327 54.18 55.08 23.20
CA GLY A 327 54.82 55.50 21.96
C GLY A 327 55.31 56.96 22.00
N LEU A 328 54.49 57.87 22.54
CA LEU A 328 54.86 59.28 22.74
C LEU A 328 56.03 59.43 23.73
N LEU A 329 56.02 58.71 24.85
CA LEU A 329 57.12 58.68 25.81
C LEU A 329 58.41 58.09 25.20
N GLN A 330 58.30 57.02 24.41
CA GLN A 330 59.44 56.43 23.70
C GLN A 330 60.03 57.41 22.66
N HIS A 331 59.21 58.22 22.01
CA HIS A 331 59.68 59.30 21.13
C HIS A 331 60.41 60.41 21.90
N GLN A 332 59.93 60.80 23.09
CA GLN A 332 60.59 61.78 23.95
C GLN A 332 61.94 61.27 24.48
N VAL A 333 62.01 60.01 24.94
CA VAL A 333 63.28 59.36 25.33
C VAL A 333 64.28 59.34 24.17
N SER A 334 63.81 59.06 22.95
CA SER A 334 64.65 59.09 21.74
C SER A 334 65.20 60.50 21.44
N GLN A 335 64.41 61.56 21.66
CA GLN A 335 64.87 62.94 21.51
C GLN A 335 65.89 63.34 22.60
N LEU A 336 65.68 62.92 23.85
CA LEU A 336 66.63 63.15 24.95
C LEU A 336 67.97 62.44 24.70
N SER A 337 67.94 61.20 24.17
CA SER A 337 69.16 60.46 23.81
C SER A 337 69.98 61.15 22.71
N MET A 338 69.32 61.87 21.78
CA MET A 338 69.99 62.63 20.72
C MET A 338 70.68 63.91 21.22
N LEU A 339 70.24 64.48 22.36
CA LEU A 339 70.88 65.64 22.97
C LEU A 339 72.15 65.26 23.74
N SER A 340 72.20 64.04 24.31
CA SER A 340 73.35 63.56 25.11
C SER A 340 74.62 63.21 24.30
N GLN A 341 74.58 63.26 22.97
CA GLN A 341 75.73 62.93 22.10
C GLN A 341 76.39 64.16 21.45
N ARG A 342 76.04 65.38 21.87
CA ARG A 342 76.48 66.62 21.19
C ARG A 342 77.46 67.53 21.95
N GLU A 343 78.06 67.03 23.03
CA GLU A 343 79.16 67.70 23.72
C GLU A 343 80.46 66.91 23.59
N TYR A 344 81.37 67.34 22.71
CA TYR A 344 82.82 67.41 22.98
C TYR A 344 83.61 67.97 21.76
N ARG A 345 84.53 68.90 22.06
CA ARG A 345 85.62 69.44 21.19
C ARG A 345 85.23 70.44 20.08
N GLU A 346 85.15 71.70 20.49
CA GLU A 346 85.75 72.81 19.73
C GLU A 346 87.02 73.32 20.47
N GLU A 347 87.59 74.40 19.96
CA GLU A 347 88.61 75.29 20.58
C GLU A 347 90.11 74.88 20.52
N GLU A 348 90.89 75.68 19.78
CA GLU A 348 92.13 76.39 20.19
C GLU A 348 93.10 76.63 19.00
N ARG A 349 93.86 77.73 18.91
CA ARG A 349 93.60 79.18 19.20
C ARG A 349 94.64 80.00 18.39
N ARG A 350 94.62 81.34 18.42
CA ARG A 350 95.56 82.22 17.65
C ARG A 350 96.62 82.92 18.53
N VAL A 351 97.75 83.32 17.90
CA VAL A 351 98.55 84.60 18.06
C VAL A 351 100.09 84.45 18.22
N ARG A 352 100.81 84.86 17.16
CA ARG A 352 102.09 85.61 17.01
C ARG A 352 103.14 85.70 18.15
N THR A 353 104.43 85.56 17.80
CA THR A 353 105.50 86.57 18.04
C THR A 353 106.74 86.33 17.15
N GLU A 354 107.40 87.38 16.64
CA GLU A 354 108.32 87.30 15.48
C GLU A 354 109.83 87.12 15.77
N ARG A 355 110.59 86.77 14.70
CA ARG A 355 111.93 87.32 14.34
C ARG A 355 113.26 86.69 14.79
N THR A 356 113.29 85.57 15.52
CA THR A 356 114.35 84.55 15.28
C THR A 356 113.80 83.36 14.49
N GLU A 357 112.71 83.62 13.77
CA GLU A 357 111.84 82.59 13.24
C GLU A 357 112.24 82.12 11.85
N LEU A 358 112.62 82.97 10.89
CA LEU A 358 112.59 82.59 9.47
C LEU A 358 113.48 81.38 9.10
N GLU A 359 114.72 81.30 9.59
CA GLU A 359 115.60 80.16 9.29
C GLU A 359 115.19 78.89 10.05
N LYS A 360 114.70 79.05 11.29
CA LYS A 360 114.20 77.94 12.10
C LYS A 360 112.86 77.42 11.57
N GLN A 361 111.97 78.31 11.14
CA GLN A 361 110.71 78.02 10.46
C GLN A 361 110.94 77.40 9.10
N GLU A 362 111.97 77.76 8.32
CA GLU A 362 112.18 77.11 7.02
C GLU A 362 112.63 75.65 7.19
N LEU A 363 113.49 75.36 8.17
CA LEU A 363 113.87 73.98 8.52
C LEU A 363 112.75 73.22 9.26
N GLU A 364 112.04 73.85 10.19
CA GLU A 364 110.88 73.23 10.86
C GLU A 364 109.69 73.08 9.93
N ARG A 365 109.51 73.96 8.93
CA ARG A 365 108.56 73.79 7.82
C ARG A 365 108.97 72.57 7.02
N GLN A 366 110.21 72.48 6.54
CA GLN A 366 110.66 71.30 5.79
C GLN A 366 110.53 70.00 6.61
N ILE A 367 110.81 70.02 7.93
CA ILE A 367 110.64 68.86 8.81
C ILE A 367 109.16 68.54 9.09
N LEU A 368 108.29 69.53 9.31
CA LEU A 368 106.85 69.35 9.50
C LEU A 368 106.14 69.00 8.18
N GLU A 369 106.65 69.46 7.05
CA GLU A 369 106.15 69.19 5.71
C GLU A 369 106.55 67.76 5.31
N LEU A 370 107.80 67.34 5.52
CA LEU A 370 108.19 65.92 5.36
C LEU A 370 107.50 65.00 6.37
N ARG A 371 107.38 65.38 7.65
CA ARG A 371 106.63 64.59 8.65
C ARG A 371 105.13 64.56 8.36
N SER A 372 104.54 65.63 7.84
CA SER A 372 103.12 65.64 7.48
C SER A 372 102.84 65.15 6.05
N GLN A 373 103.86 64.96 5.20
CA GLN A 373 103.77 64.16 3.99
C GLN A 373 103.85 62.67 4.36
N LEU A 374 104.83 62.26 5.17
CA LEU A 374 105.00 60.87 5.63
C LEU A 374 103.83 60.40 6.52
N ASN A 375 103.39 61.23 7.49
CA ASN A 375 102.23 60.89 8.30
C ASN A 375 100.93 60.95 7.48
N ARG A 376 100.81 61.82 6.46
CA ARG A 376 99.63 61.75 5.56
C ARG A 376 99.68 60.49 4.71
N SER A 377 100.81 60.10 4.12
CA SER A 377 100.86 58.88 3.30
C SER A 377 100.67 57.61 4.13
N ALA A 378 101.27 57.52 5.32
CA ALA A 378 101.07 56.40 6.24
C ALA A 378 99.62 56.34 6.77
N ILE A 379 99.07 57.46 7.27
CA ILE A 379 97.68 57.47 7.78
C ILE A 379 96.68 57.31 6.63
N LEU A 380 96.93 57.82 5.42
CA LEU A 380 96.05 57.58 4.27
C LEU A 380 96.08 56.11 3.85
N SER A 381 97.25 55.47 3.76
CA SER A 381 97.33 54.03 3.45
C SER A 381 96.70 53.16 4.54
N GLU A 382 96.97 53.42 5.83
CA GLU A 382 96.29 52.73 6.94
C GLU A 382 94.77 52.95 6.92
N VAL A 383 94.30 54.16 6.59
CA VAL A 383 92.86 54.46 6.44
C VAL A 383 92.26 53.86 5.17
N GLU A 384 93.03 53.68 4.10
CA GLU A 384 92.60 53.03 2.85
C GLU A 384 92.54 51.50 2.99
N ASP A 385 93.52 50.89 3.64
CA ASP A 385 93.49 49.47 4.06
C ASP A 385 92.33 49.21 5.02
N LEU A 386 92.16 50.06 6.06
CA LEU A 386 91.03 49.94 6.98
C LEU A 386 89.69 50.17 6.28
N LYS A 387 89.58 51.11 5.32
CA LYS A 387 88.37 51.26 4.48
C LYS A 387 88.11 49.99 3.68
N HIS A 388 89.10 49.42 2.99
CA HIS A 388 88.91 48.20 2.21
C HIS A 388 88.51 47.00 3.06
N ILE A 389 89.07 46.86 4.27
CA ILE A 389 88.66 45.85 5.26
C ILE A 389 87.22 46.11 5.74
N LEU A 390 86.86 47.35 6.04
CA LEU A 390 85.51 47.71 6.52
C LEU A 390 84.47 47.52 5.41
N GLU A 391 84.75 47.94 4.18
CA GLU A 391 83.93 47.66 3.00
C GLU A 391 83.80 46.16 2.72
N GLN A 392 84.87 45.36 2.89
CA GLN A 392 84.78 43.90 2.77
C GLN A 392 83.86 43.34 3.86
N LYS A 393 84.03 43.78 5.11
CA LYS A 393 83.18 43.32 6.21
C LYS A 393 81.74 43.77 6.07
N ASP A 394 81.46 44.94 5.50
CA ASP A 394 80.10 45.37 5.19
C ASP A 394 79.50 44.61 4.01
N ARG A 395 80.27 44.25 2.96
CA ARG A 395 79.82 43.32 1.90
C ARG A 395 79.50 41.93 2.45
N GLU A 396 80.34 41.40 3.34
CA GLU A 396 80.07 40.14 4.06
C GLU A 396 78.82 40.29 4.95
N ARG A 397 78.61 41.45 5.59
CA ARG A 397 77.46 41.75 6.44
C ARG A 397 76.16 41.88 5.66
N THR A 398 76.16 42.48 4.46
CA THR A 398 74.97 42.51 3.59
C THR A 398 74.66 41.13 3.04
N GLN A 399 75.67 40.37 2.59
CA GLN A 399 75.47 38.98 2.14
C GLN A 399 74.89 38.08 3.26
N LEU A 400 75.34 38.26 4.50
CA LEU A 400 74.76 37.56 5.66
C LEU A 400 73.35 38.04 6.00
N ALA A 401 73.06 39.34 5.88
CA ALA A 401 71.71 39.88 6.05
C ALA A 401 70.75 39.34 4.97
N GLU A 402 71.14 39.39 3.70
CA GLU A 402 70.42 38.82 2.56
C GLU A 402 70.16 37.31 2.75
N HIS A 403 71.14 36.56 3.26
CA HIS A 403 70.94 35.14 3.59
C HIS A 403 69.99 34.92 4.78
N VAL A 404 70.03 35.78 5.81
CA VAL A 404 69.09 35.71 6.94
C VAL A 404 67.67 36.07 6.48
N GLU A 405 67.49 37.10 5.66
CA GLU A 405 66.19 37.49 5.08
C GLU A 405 65.64 36.42 4.10
N ALA A 406 66.53 35.80 3.30
CA ALA A 406 66.16 34.65 2.50
C ALA A 406 65.66 33.50 3.37
N LEU A 407 66.35 33.19 4.48
CA LEU A 407 65.96 32.13 5.41
C LEU A 407 64.69 32.45 6.23
N THR A 408 64.51 33.67 6.72
CA THR A 408 63.29 34.06 7.46
C THR A 408 62.07 34.06 6.54
N THR A 409 62.17 34.63 5.33
CA THR A 409 61.05 34.56 4.38
C THR A 409 60.73 33.11 3.97
N ASP A 410 61.73 32.23 3.88
CA ASP A 410 61.50 30.80 3.63
C ASP A 410 60.88 30.05 4.82
N MET A 411 61.23 30.42 6.06
CA MET A 411 60.55 29.93 7.27
C MET A 411 59.11 30.41 7.32
N GLU A 412 58.85 31.70 7.09
CA GLU A 412 57.49 32.25 6.96
C GLU A 412 56.68 31.53 5.87
N LYS A 413 57.27 31.22 4.71
CA LYS A 413 56.61 30.44 3.64
C LYS A 413 56.19 29.06 4.16
N ARG A 414 57.06 28.37 4.90
CA ARG A 414 56.77 27.06 5.52
C ARG A 414 55.70 27.15 6.60
N GLU A 415 55.73 28.16 7.46
CA GLU A 415 54.71 28.41 8.49
C GLU A 415 53.35 28.73 7.85
N LYS A 416 53.31 29.62 6.85
CA LYS A 416 52.12 29.94 6.06
C LYS A 416 51.58 28.71 5.31
N GLN A 417 52.44 27.76 4.93
CA GLN A 417 52.03 26.48 4.34
C GLN A 417 51.49 25.50 5.41
N GLN A 418 52.11 25.41 6.58
CA GLN A 418 51.64 24.60 7.71
C GLN A 418 50.28 25.07 8.23
N LEU A 419 50.09 26.38 8.37
CA LEU A 419 48.80 26.97 8.74
C LEU A 419 47.70 26.61 7.73
N LYS A 420 47.97 26.69 6.43
CA LYS A 420 47.03 26.24 5.37
C LYS A 420 46.71 24.75 5.44
N MET A 421 47.67 23.89 5.79
CA MET A 421 47.39 22.46 6.01
C MET A 421 46.53 22.22 7.26
N LEU A 422 46.77 22.95 8.36
CA LEU A 422 45.96 22.88 9.58
C LEU A 422 44.54 23.41 9.35
N GLU A 423 44.39 24.45 8.54
CA GLU A 423 43.10 24.99 8.11
C GLU A 423 42.34 23.97 7.23
N GLN A 424 43.00 23.39 6.23
CA GLN A 424 42.42 22.30 5.41
C GLN A 424 42.01 21.08 6.24
N LEU A 425 42.77 20.71 7.29
CA LEU A 425 42.41 19.61 8.20
C LEU A 425 41.17 19.94 9.04
N LYS A 426 41.04 21.18 9.54
CA LYS A 426 39.81 21.65 10.24
C LYS A 426 38.61 21.68 9.29
N ASP A 427 38.83 22.05 8.03
CA ASP A 427 37.81 22.04 6.99
C ASP A 427 37.33 20.61 6.67
N ILE A 428 38.26 19.66 6.56
CA ILE A 428 37.94 18.23 6.38
C ILE A 428 37.21 17.68 7.61
N GLN A 429 37.66 18.01 8.83
CA GLN A 429 37.01 17.58 10.06
C GLN A 429 35.58 18.12 10.17
N SER A 430 35.37 19.42 9.96
CA SER A 430 34.03 20.02 10.06
C SER A 430 33.06 19.50 8.99
N ARG A 431 33.55 19.24 7.76
CA ARG A 431 32.78 18.56 6.71
C ARG A 431 32.44 17.11 7.10
N TYR A 432 33.37 16.37 7.69
CA TYR A 432 33.12 15.02 8.21
C TYR A 432 32.06 15.03 9.34
N GLU A 433 32.16 15.95 10.30
CA GLU A 433 31.17 16.12 11.36
C GLU A 433 29.78 16.51 10.83
N ILE A 434 29.71 17.25 9.71
CA ILE A 434 28.43 17.54 9.01
C ILE A 434 27.89 16.25 8.39
N CYS A 435 28.69 15.53 7.61
CA CYS A 435 28.27 14.26 6.99
C CYS A 435 27.83 13.21 8.03
N GLU A 436 28.49 13.13 9.19
CA GLU A 436 28.07 12.25 10.29
C GLU A 436 26.74 12.70 10.92
N ARG A 437 26.52 14.01 11.08
CA ARG A 437 25.22 14.55 11.52
C ARG A 437 24.11 14.28 10.51
N GLU A 438 24.41 14.34 9.22
CA GLU A 438 23.48 14.02 8.13
C GLU A 438 23.17 12.52 8.07
N ARG A 439 24.19 11.66 8.17
CA ARG A 439 24.04 10.19 8.30
C ARG A 439 23.16 9.83 9.49
N CYS A 440 23.46 10.37 10.66
CA CYS A 440 22.67 10.17 11.88
C CYS A 440 21.25 10.77 11.80
N GLN A 441 20.95 11.67 10.86
CA GLN A 441 19.57 12.09 10.56
C GLN A 441 18.88 11.15 9.56
N ALA A 442 19.58 10.69 8.53
CA ALA A 442 19.07 9.73 7.57
C ALA A 442 18.72 8.38 8.22
N GLU A 443 19.56 7.90 9.13
CA GLU A 443 19.34 6.67 9.89
C GLU A 443 18.13 6.77 10.83
N ARG A 444 17.91 7.93 11.46
CA ARG A 444 16.68 8.19 12.24
C ARG A 444 15.44 8.22 11.36
N ARG A 445 15.44 8.96 10.25
CA ARG A 445 14.33 8.96 9.27
C ARG A 445 14.05 7.56 8.71
N SER A 446 15.09 6.77 8.46
CA SER A 446 14.92 5.37 8.03
C SER A 446 14.35 4.48 9.14
N SER A 447 14.69 4.73 10.40
CA SER A 447 14.13 4.00 11.55
C SER A 447 12.67 4.38 11.80
N GLU A 448 12.34 5.67 11.70
CA GLU A 448 10.98 6.21 11.77
C GLU A 448 10.08 5.62 10.66
N LEU A 449 10.59 5.57 9.42
CA LEU A 449 9.88 4.95 8.29
C LEU A 449 9.75 3.42 8.43
N ASN A 450 10.76 2.73 8.98
CA ASN A 450 10.67 1.29 9.24
C ASN A 450 9.65 1.00 10.36
N GLN A 451 9.62 1.79 11.43
CA GLN A 451 8.61 1.66 12.48
C GLN A 451 7.20 1.87 11.92
N GLN A 452 6.99 2.91 11.10
CA GLN A 452 5.71 3.13 10.42
C GLN A 452 5.33 1.96 9.49
N LEU A 453 6.30 1.35 8.80
CA LEU A 453 6.07 0.16 7.97
C LEU A 453 5.64 -1.05 8.83
N GLU A 454 6.28 -1.27 9.97
CA GLU A 454 5.92 -2.34 10.91
C GLU A 454 4.55 -2.11 11.54
N GLU A 455 4.23 -0.88 11.96
CA GLU A 455 2.92 -0.50 12.50
C GLU A 455 1.80 -0.72 11.46
N MET A 456 1.98 -0.24 10.22
CA MET A 456 1.03 -0.48 9.12
C MET A 456 0.92 -1.96 8.74
N SER A 457 2.00 -2.74 8.86
CA SER A 457 1.96 -4.20 8.65
C SER A 457 1.17 -4.91 9.75
N GLN A 458 1.36 -4.53 11.02
CA GLN A 458 0.58 -5.05 12.14
C GLN A 458 -0.90 -4.67 12.05
N GLU A 459 -1.24 -3.49 11.53
CA GLU A 459 -2.62 -3.13 11.22
C GLU A 459 -3.20 -3.98 10.09
N ALA A 460 -2.47 -4.15 8.98
CA ALA A 460 -2.89 -5.04 7.90
C ALA A 460 -3.12 -6.48 8.37
N GLU A 461 -2.27 -7.01 9.26
CA GLU A 461 -2.44 -8.32 9.88
C GLU A 461 -3.67 -8.41 10.78
N LYS A 462 -3.98 -7.36 11.57
CA LYS A 462 -5.21 -7.28 12.37
C LYS A 462 -6.45 -7.32 11.46
N TYR A 463 -6.51 -6.47 10.43
CA TYR A 463 -7.62 -6.45 9.47
C TYR A 463 -7.76 -7.79 8.71
N LEU A 464 -6.66 -8.45 8.35
CA LEU A 464 -6.69 -9.81 7.78
C LEU A 464 -7.18 -10.87 8.78
N GLY A 465 -6.90 -10.70 10.08
CA GLY A 465 -7.42 -11.54 11.15
C GLY A 465 -8.92 -11.36 11.37
N GLU A 466 -9.40 -10.12 11.39
CA GLU A 466 -10.82 -9.76 11.48
C GLU A 466 -11.59 -10.26 10.25
N LEU A 467 -11.06 -10.05 9.05
CA LEU A 467 -11.68 -10.51 7.80
C LEU A 467 -11.84 -12.04 7.79
N LYS A 468 -10.82 -12.80 8.22
CA LYS A 468 -10.93 -14.27 8.36
C LYS A 468 -11.99 -14.70 9.39
N GLN A 469 -12.16 -13.95 10.48
CA GLN A 469 -13.22 -14.22 11.45
C GLN A 469 -14.61 -13.93 10.88
N VAL A 470 -14.76 -12.83 10.14
CA VAL A 470 -16.01 -12.47 9.45
C VAL A 470 -16.34 -13.47 8.34
N GLU A 471 -15.35 -13.96 7.59
CA GLU A 471 -15.52 -15.03 6.59
C GLU A 471 -15.94 -16.35 7.24
N ALA A 472 -15.33 -16.75 8.37
CA ALA A 472 -15.73 -17.94 9.11
C ALA A 472 -17.18 -17.83 9.63
N LEU A 473 -17.54 -16.70 10.26
CA LEU A 473 -18.91 -16.42 10.70
C LEU A 473 -19.90 -16.41 9.53
N ARG A 474 -19.53 -15.81 8.39
CA ARG A 474 -20.32 -15.84 7.16
C ARG A 474 -20.57 -17.27 6.71
N ALA A 475 -19.51 -18.07 6.54
CA ALA A 475 -19.62 -19.48 6.13
C ALA A 475 -20.53 -20.27 7.08
N ASP A 476 -20.46 -19.99 8.39
CA ASP A 476 -21.35 -20.55 9.39
C ASP A 476 -22.83 -20.14 9.20
N THR A 477 -23.10 -18.88 8.85
CA THR A 477 -24.47 -18.46 8.49
C THR A 477 -24.94 -19.04 7.15
N GLU A 478 -24.03 -19.26 6.20
CA GLU A 478 -24.31 -19.81 4.87
C GLU A 478 -24.64 -21.31 4.99
N ASN A 479 -23.89 -22.05 5.80
CA ASN A 479 -24.20 -23.41 6.23
C ASN A 479 -25.56 -23.50 6.95
N LYS A 480 -25.86 -22.58 7.88
CA LYS A 480 -27.16 -22.52 8.59
C LYS A 480 -28.32 -22.23 7.62
N LYS A 481 -28.13 -21.33 6.65
CA LYS A 481 -29.10 -21.05 5.57
C LYS A 481 -29.35 -22.29 4.71
N GLU A 482 -28.31 -23.00 4.28
CA GLU A 482 -28.44 -24.20 3.45
C GLU A 482 -29.13 -25.34 4.21
N GLN A 483 -28.84 -25.52 5.51
CA GLN A 483 -29.57 -26.46 6.36
C GLN A 483 -31.06 -26.11 6.49
N LEU A 484 -31.42 -24.82 6.62
CA LEU A 484 -32.82 -24.37 6.67
C LEU A 484 -33.52 -24.56 5.31
N LYS A 485 -32.84 -24.24 4.21
CA LYS A 485 -33.31 -24.47 2.83
C LYS A 485 -33.57 -25.94 2.56
N ASN A 486 -32.69 -26.85 2.99
CA ASN A 486 -32.88 -28.29 2.86
C ASN A 486 -34.08 -28.78 3.69
N LYS A 487 -34.20 -28.36 4.95
CA LYS A 487 -35.38 -28.64 5.80
C LYS A 487 -36.67 -28.14 5.14
N ALA A 488 -36.67 -26.92 4.59
CA ALA A 488 -37.81 -26.36 3.87
C ALA A 488 -38.15 -27.19 2.62
N GLN A 489 -37.17 -27.51 1.77
CA GLN A 489 -37.37 -28.37 0.60
C GLN A 489 -37.94 -29.75 0.98
N ASP A 490 -37.47 -30.37 2.06
CA ASP A 490 -37.97 -31.67 2.51
C ASP A 490 -39.41 -31.58 3.04
N THR A 491 -39.77 -30.51 3.75
CA THR A 491 -41.20 -30.26 4.05
C THR A 491 -42.02 -30.04 2.77
N ILE A 492 -41.51 -29.33 1.76
CA ILE A 492 -42.21 -29.14 0.49
C ILE A 492 -42.38 -30.46 -0.28
N LYS A 493 -41.38 -31.35 -0.30
CA LYS A 493 -41.48 -32.71 -0.88
C LYS A 493 -42.57 -33.53 -0.17
N HIS A 494 -42.58 -33.48 1.16
CA HIS A 494 -43.57 -34.13 2.02
C HIS A 494 -44.99 -33.61 1.76
N TRP A 495 -45.18 -32.28 1.65
CA TRP A 495 -46.47 -31.69 1.31
C TRP A 495 -46.95 -32.03 -0.10
N ARG A 496 -46.06 -31.98 -1.11
CA ARG A 496 -46.37 -32.45 -2.47
C ARG A 496 -46.76 -33.93 -2.51
N LEU A 497 -46.12 -34.77 -1.70
CA LEU A 497 -46.50 -36.18 -1.56
C LEU A 497 -47.86 -36.34 -0.89
N LYS A 498 -48.22 -35.48 0.08
CA LYS A 498 -49.53 -35.55 0.74
C LYS A 498 -50.67 -35.01 -0.12
N CYS A 499 -50.51 -33.88 -0.82
CA CYS A 499 -51.49 -33.41 -1.80
C CYS A 499 -51.83 -34.52 -2.81
N LYS A 500 -50.82 -35.21 -3.34
CA LYS A 500 -50.98 -36.38 -4.22
C LYS A 500 -51.66 -37.61 -3.60
N LYS A 501 -51.75 -37.74 -2.26
CA LYS A 501 -52.59 -38.77 -1.61
C LYS A 501 -54.06 -38.34 -1.64
N LEU A 502 -54.31 -37.07 -1.37
CA LEU A 502 -55.63 -36.45 -1.20
C LEU A 502 -56.35 -36.22 -2.53
N GLU A 503 -55.62 -35.81 -3.56
CA GLU A 503 -56.08 -35.78 -4.96
C GLU A 503 -56.73 -37.14 -5.32
N ARG A 504 -56.01 -38.24 -5.04
CA ARG A 504 -56.50 -39.64 -5.24
C ARG A 504 -57.56 -40.12 -4.24
N GLU A 505 -57.93 -39.30 -3.25
CA GLU A 505 -59.07 -39.55 -2.37
C GLU A 505 -60.27 -38.67 -2.74
N LEU A 506 -60.06 -37.56 -3.47
CA LEU A 506 -61.11 -36.75 -4.07
C LEU A 506 -61.62 -37.40 -5.37
N GLU A 507 -60.71 -37.83 -6.27
CA GLU A 507 -61.04 -38.60 -7.48
C GLU A 507 -62.03 -39.74 -7.18
N LYS A 508 -61.73 -40.57 -6.16
CA LYS A 508 -62.59 -41.68 -5.71
C LYS A 508 -63.91 -41.26 -5.08
N LYS A 509 -64.00 -40.06 -4.52
CA LYS A 509 -65.27 -39.51 -4.00
C LYS A 509 -66.13 -38.98 -5.14
N GLU A 510 -65.51 -38.39 -6.16
CA GLU A 510 -66.19 -37.90 -7.37
C GLU A 510 -66.74 -39.05 -8.22
N GLU A 511 -66.00 -40.15 -8.38
CA GLU A 511 -66.49 -41.42 -8.94
C GLU A 511 -67.77 -41.90 -8.20
N LEU A 512 -67.74 -41.94 -6.87
CA LEU A 512 -68.86 -42.34 -6.01
C LEU A 512 -70.03 -41.34 -5.96
N ILE A 513 -69.83 -40.10 -6.42
CA ILE A 513 -70.90 -39.08 -6.58
C ILE A 513 -71.54 -39.25 -7.97
N SER A 514 -70.75 -39.36 -9.04
CA SER A 514 -71.24 -39.67 -10.39
C SER A 514 -72.09 -40.94 -10.40
N GLU A 515 -71.66 -41.97 -9.68
CA GLU A 515 -72.43 -43.20 -9.48
C GLU A 515 -73.81 -42.99 -8.83
N LYS A 516 -74.00 -41.94 -8.02
CA LYS A 516 -75.28 -41.61 -7.37
C LYS A 516 -76.15 -40.71 -8.24
N ASP A 517 -75.55 -39.76 -8.94
CA ASP A 517 -76.29 -38.86 -9.84
C ASP A 517 -76.86 -39.62 -11.04
N ASN A 518 -76.13 -40.62 -11.55
CA ASN A 518 -76.65 -41.58 -12.54
C ASN A 518 -77.83 -42.42 -12.02
N LYS A 519 -77.94 -42.66 -10.70
CA LYS A 519 -79.09 -43.35 -10.09
C LYS A 519 -80.25 -42.38 -9.83
N SER A 520 -79.94 -41.15 -9.40
CA SER A 520 -80.91 -40.06 -9.17
C SER A 520 -81.65 -39.67 -10.46
N THR A 521 -80.92 -39.52 -11.57
CA THR A 521 -81.48 -39.15 -12.88
C THR A 521 -82.41 -40.21 -13.48
N MET A 522 -82.26 -41.48 -13.11
CA MET A 522 -83.22 -42.53 -13.47
C MET A 522 -84.54 -42.35 -12.71
N VAL A 523 -84.48 -42.22 -11.37
CA VAL A 523 -85.66 -42.00 -10.51
C VAL A 523 -86.42 -40.73 -10.90
N THR A 524 -85.75 -39.68 -11.38
CA THR A 524 -86.46 -38.50 -11.88
C THR A 524 -87.33 -38.78 -13.11
N LYS A 525 -86.93 -39.68 -14.02
CA LYS A 525 -87.69 -40.00 -15.24
C LYS A 525 -88.98 -40.75 -14.91
N GLU A 526 -88.88 -41.78 -14.08
CA GLU A 526 -90.02 -42.55 -13.56
C GLU A 526 -91.06 -41.62 -12.89
N ARG A 527 -90.58 -40.63 -12.12
CA ARG A 527 -91.39 -39.59 -11.47
C ARG A 527 -92.02 -38.59 -12.45
N ASP A 528 -91.47 -38.39 -13.65
CA ASP A 528 -92.04 -37.53 -14.69
C ASP A 528 -93.15 -38.27 -15.46
N GLU A 529 -92.96 -39.57 -15.75
CA GLU A 529 -93.98 -40.45 -16.36
C GLU A 529 -95.26 -40.55 -15.51
N VAL A 530 -95.12 -40.76 -14.19
CA VAL A 530 -96.28 -40.81 -13.26
C VAL A 530 -97.02 -39.47 -13.18
N ARG A 531 -96.33 -38.32 -13.30
CA ARG A 531 -96.99 -37.01 -13.33
C ARG A 531 -97.78 -36.78 -14.61
N SER A 532 -97.31 -37.28 -15.75
CA SER A 532 -98.06 -37.24 -17.01
C SER A 532 -99.40 -37.99 -16.91
N GLN A 533 -99.43 -39.12 -16.21
CA GLN A 533 -100.67 -39.88 -15.95
C GLN A 533 -101.65 -39.11 -15.06
N LEU A 534 -101.15 -38.46 -14.00
CA LEU A 534 -101.97 -37.65 -13.08
C LEU A 534 -102.69 -36.49 -13.80
N HIS A 535 -102.01 -35.78 -14.69
CA HIS A 535 -102.60 -34.64 -15.41
C HIS A 535 -103.82 -35.00 -16.26
N ALA A 536 -103.88 -36.20 -16.84
CA ALA A 536 -105.04 -36.67 -17.59
C ALA A 536 -106.30 -36.81 -16.70
N THR A 537 -106.12 -37.24 -15.45
CA THR A 537 -107.24 -37.39 -14.49
C THR A 537 -107.79 -36.05 -14.01
N LEU A 538 -106.95 -35.02 -13.88
CA LEU A 538 -107.37 -33.69 -13.46
C LEU A 538 -108.29 -33.01 -14.48
N GLN A 539 -108.06 -33.21 -15.78
CA GLN A 539 -108.91 -32.64 -16.84
C GLN A 539 -110.35 -33.18 -16.79
N GLN A 540 -110.58 -34.41 -16.32
CA GLN A 540 -111.92 -34.95 -16.08
C GLN A 540 -112.62 -34.34 -14.84
N ALA A 541 -111.86 -33.82 -13.87
CA ALA A 541 -112.42 -33.14 -12.70
C ALA A 541 -112.77 -31.67 -12.99
N GLU A 542 -112.19 -31.05 -14.02
CA GLU A 542 -112.42 -29.65 -14.39
C GLU A 542 -113.70 -29.42 -15.20
N SER A 543 -114.22 -30.41 -15.92
CA SER A 543 -115.53 -30.32 -16.58
C SER A 543 -116.67 -30.19 -15.55
N LEU A 544 -116.73 -31.12 -14.59
CA LEU A 544 -117.73 -31.16 -13.51
C LEU A 544 -117.73 -29.90 -12.63
N ARG A 545 -116.60 -29.18 -12.55
CA ARG A 545 -116.51 -27.91 -11.82
C ARG A 545 -117.18 -26.74 -12.54
N LYS A 546 -117.29 -26.77 -13.88
CA LYS A 546 -117.89 -25.66 -14.67
C LYS A 546 -119.39 -25.59 -14.46
N GLU A 547 -120.08 -26.72 -14.53
CA GLU A 547 -121.53 -26.85 -14.30
C GLU A 547 -121.94 -26.29 -12.92
N LEU A 548 -121.13 -26.55 -11.89
CA LEU A 548 -121.37 -26.04 -10.53
C LEU A 548 -121.14 -24.52 -10.42
N SER A 549 -120.23 -23.95 -11.21
CA SER A 549 -119.97 -22.50 -11.20
C SER A 549 -121.12 -21.67 -11.78
N GLU A 550 -121.87 -22.20 -12.75
CA GLU A 550 -123.03 -21.54 -13.34
C GLU A 550 -124.24 -21.44 -12.39
N VAL A 551 -124.30 -22.29 -11.37
CA VAL A 551 -125.32 -22.22 -10.32
C VAL A 551 -124.96 -21.14 -9.29
N LEU A 552 -123.68 -20.98 -8.97
CA LEU A 552 -123.20 -20.00 -7.99
C LEU A 552 -123.27 -18.55 -8.52
N SER A 553 -122.98 -18.32 -9.80
CA SER A 553 -122.99 -16.97 -10.39
C SER A 553 -124.35 -16.26 -10.29
N ARG A 554 -125.45 -17.01 -10.45
CA ARG A 554 -126.83 -16.50 -10.33
C ARG A 554 -127.19 -16.04 -8.91
N ARG A 555 -126.47 -16.54 -7.90
CA ARG A 555 -126.65 -16.15 -6.49
C ARG A 555 -125.80 -14.93 -6.14
N ALA A 556 -124.53 -14.90 -6.57
CA ALA A 556 -123.63 -13.76 -6.32
C ALA A 556 -124.23 -12.42 -6.79
N GLN A 557 -124.88 -12.40 -7.95
CA GLN A 557 -125.55 -11.22 -8.51
C GLN A 557 -126.66 -10.62 -7.63
N GLN A 558 -127.23 -11.39 -6.70
CA GLN A 558 -128.23 -10.90 -5.74
C GLN A 558 -127.58 -10.39 -4.44
N GLU A 559 -126.44 -10.96 -4.05
CA GLU A 559 -125.68 -10.57 -2.85
C GLU A 559 -124.83 -9.30 -3.10
N GLU A 560 -124.28 -9.14 -4.31
CA GLU A 560 -123.55 -7.94 -4.76
C GLU A 560 -124.40 -6.65 -4.71
N ALA A 561 -125.68 -6.74 -5.06
CA ALA A 561 -126.60 -5.58 -5.12
C ALA A 561 -126.84 -4.92 -3.75
N LEU A 562 -126.74 -5.69 -2.66
CA LEU A 562 -126.86 -5.19 -1.29
C LEU A 562 -125.53 -4.59 -0.79
N HIS A 563 -124.41 -5.30 -1.01
CA HIS A 563 -123.09 -4.83 -0.59
C HIS A 563 -122.68 -3.50 -1.25
N LEU A 564 -123.15 -3.20 -2.46
CA LEU A 564 -122.91 -1.88 -3.09
C LEU A 564 -123.45 -0.72 -2.23
N GLN A 565 -124.63 -0.86 -1.62
CA GLN A 565 -125.21 0.19 -0.77
C GLN A 565 -124.44 0.37 0.55
N GLU A 566 -124.01 -0.74 1.16
CA GLU A 566 -123.19 -0.72 2.39
C GLU A 566 -121.81 -0.08 2.13
N MET A 567 -121.15 -0.46 1.03
CA MET A 567 -119.84 0.05 0.62
C MET A 567 -119.80 1.57 0.44
N HIS A 568 -120.90 2.21 0.06
CA HIS A 568 -120.95 3.67 -0.04
C HIS A 568 -120.95 4.36 1.35
N LEU A 569 -121.52 3.72 2.37
CA LEU A 569 -121.58 4.26 3.73
C LEU A 569 -120.28 4.05 4.54
N THR A 570 -119.52 2.97 4.27
CA THR A 570 -118.21 2.78 4.94
C THR A 570 -117.16 3.75 4.38
N LYS A 571 -117.05 3.86 3.05
CA LYS A 571 -116.09 4.74 2.35
C LYS A 571 -116.18 6.20 2.81
N ALA A 572 -117.39 6.72 3.01
CA ALA A 572 -117.60 8.09 3.49
C ALA A 572 -117.08 8.33 4.93
N ARG A 573 -117.04 7.29 5.77
CA ARG A 573 -116.51 7.34 7.14
C ARG A 573 -115.00 7.10 7.18
N GLU A 574 -114.52 6.20 6.33
CA GLU A 574 -113.09 5.94 6.11
C GLU A 574 -112.38 7.23 5.68
N GLN A 575 -112.93 7.96 4.69
CA GLN A 575 -112.40 9.24 4.21
C GLN A 575 -112.24 10.30 5.31
N HIS A 576 -113.17 10.42 6.25
CA HIS A 576 -113.06 11.36 7.38
C HIS A 576 -111.93 10.96 8.35
N LEU A 577 -111.75 9.66 8.58
CA LEU A 577 -110.69 9.13 9.45
C LEU A 577 -109.31 9.10 8.77
N GLU A 578 -109.25 9.21 7.44
CA GLU A 578 -108.01 9.42 6.68
C GLU A 578 -107.52 10.87 6.86
N LEU A 579 -108.38 11.86 6.60
CA LEU A 579 -108.05 13.29 6.72
C LEU A 579 -107.60 13.70 8.14
N GLU A 580 -108.20 13.10 9.18
CA GLU A 580 -107.76 13.30 10.57
C GLU A 580 -106.39 12.71 10.90
N ARG A 581 -105.94 11.69 10.15
CA ARG A 581 -104.59 11.12 10.28
C ARG A 581 -103.59 11.95 9.47
N GLU A 582 -103.91 12.28 8.22
CA GLU A 582 -103.10 13.16 7.37
C GLU A 582 -102.76 14.49 8.07
N LEU A 583 -103.71 15.09 8.81
CA LEU A 583 -103.47 16.32 9.56
C LEU A 583 -102.48 16.13 10.74
N ARG A 584 -102.55 14.99 11.45
CA ARG A 584 -101.62 14.68 12.55
C ARG A 584 -100.24 14.31 12.02
N GLU A 585 -100.18 13.55 10.93
CA GLU A 585 -98.95 13.21 10.22
C GLU A 585 -98.27 14.47 9.64
N SER A 586 -99.05 15.48 9.21
CA SER A 586 -98.54 16.81 8.84
C SER A 586 -97.97 17.62 10.02
N GLN A 587 -98.49 17.41 11.24
CA GLN A 587 -97.94 18.01 12.46
C GLN A 587 -96.69 17.28 12.95
N ASP A 588 -96.67 15.94 12.92
CA ASP A 588 -95.50 15.14 13.26
C ASP A 588 -94.34 15.36 12.27
N THR A 589 -94.63 15.53 10.98
CA THR A 589 -93.59 15.84 9.96
C THR A 589 -93.06 17.26 10.09
N THR A 590 -93.89 18.26 10.39
CA THR A 590 -93.37 19.62 10.69
C THR A 590 -92.54 19.67 11.98
N GLY A 591 -92.89 18.87 12.99
CA GLY A 591 -92.06 18.66 14.18
C GLY A 591 -90.71 18.01 13.87
N ARG A 592 -90.66 17.03 12.96
CA ARG A 592 -89.40 16.43 12.45
C ARG A 592 -88.54 17.46 11.73
N PHE A 593 -89.09 18.17 10.75
CA PHE A 593 -88.38 19.22 10.01
C PHE A 593 -87.82 20.34 10.92
N GLN A 594 -88.49 20.66 12.04
CA GLN A 594 -87.96 21.62 13.01
C GLN A 594 -86.80 21.03 13.84
N ALA A 595 -86.93 19.79 14.33
CA ALA A 595 -85.83 19.12 15.02
C ALA A 595 -84.60 18.93 14.11
N GLU A 596 -84.84 18.68 12.82
CA GLU A 596 -83.81 18.65 11.77
C GLU A 596 -83.16 20.02 11.58
N LEU A 597 -83.94 21.10 11.45
CA LEU A 597 -83.38 22.45 11.40
C LEU A 597 -82.47 22.78 12.59
N GLU A 598 -82.82 22.35 13.81
CA GLU A 598 -81.96 22.52 14.99
C GLU A 598 -80.67 21.69 14.91
N ARG A 599 -80.77 20.42 14.50
CA ARG A 599 -79.62 19.52 14.29
C ARG A 599 -78.67 20.04 13.19
N TYR A 600 -79.20 20.52 12.08
CA TYR A 600 -78.44 21.18 11.01
C TYR A 600 -77.68 22.41 11.50
N ASN A 601 -78.28 23.21 12.38
CA ASN A 601 -77.63 24.39 12.96
C ASN A 601 -76.47 23.99 13.92
N ASP A 602 -76.62 22.93 14.71
CA ASP A 602 -75.56 22.44 15.59
C ASP A 602 -74.41 21.78 14.81
N LEU A 603 -74.75 20.98 13.79
CA LEU A 603 -73.78 20.46 12.81
C LEU A 603 -73.03 21.61 12.12
N GLN A 604 -73.70 22.67 11.71
CA GLN A 604 -73.06 23.82 11.07
C GLN A 604 -72.03 24.48 12.01
N LYS A 605 -72.33 24.59 13.31
CA LYS A 605 -71.37 25.06 14.33
C LYS A 605 -70.20 24.09 14.51
N GLN A 606 -70.44 22.78 14.50
CA GLN A 606 -69.38 21.76 14.56
C GLN A 606 -68.45 21.85 13.34
N MET A 607 -69.01 22.01 12.13
CA MET A 607 -68.28 22.20 10.89
C MET A 607 -67.46 23.50 10.90
N GLN A 608 -67.99 24.60 11.45
CA GLN A 608 -67.22 25.84 11.67
C GLN A 608 -66.05 25.63 12.63
N GLN A 609 -66.27 24.97 13.77
CA GLN A 609 -65.20 24.68 14.73
C GLN A 609 -64.12 23.74 14.18
N ASP A 610 -64.49 22.75 13.38
CA ASP A 610 -63.52 21.85 12.75
C ASP A 610 -62.82 22.52 11.55
N HIS A 611 -63.48 23.43 10.83
CA HIS A 611 -62.83 24.30 9.85
C HIS A 611 -61.78 25.20 10.51
N GLU A 612 -62.09 25.87 11.63
CA GLU A 612 -61.12 26.64 12.41
C GLU A 612 -59.92 25.79 12.88
N LYS A 613 -60.14 24.52 13.24
CA LYS A 613 -59.05 23.61 13.65
C LYS A 613 -58.19 23.21 12.45
N LEU A 614 -58.78 22.96 11.29
CA LEU A 614 -58.07 22.68 10.05
C LEU A 614 -57.27 23.90 9.57
N GLU A 615 -57.83 25.11 9.66
CA GLU A 615 -57.11 26.37 9.37
C GLU A 615 -55.91 26.56 10.30
N LYS A 616 -56.09 26.36 11.61
CA LYS A 616 -54.99 26.41 12.60
C LYS A 616 -53.94 25.31 12.34
N ALA A 617 -54.36 24.13 11.89
CA ALA A 617 -53.45 23.05 11.49
C ALA A 617 -52.66 23.41 10.23
N ILE A 618 -53.29 23.96 9.19
CA ILE A 618 -52.65 24.47 7.97
C ILE A 618 -51.62 25.54 8.33
N ILE A 619 -51.99 26.56 9.11
CA ILE A 619 -51.06 27.61 9.57
C ILE A 619 -49.88 27.02 10.34
N SER A 620 -50.09 25.99 11.17
CA SER A 620 -48.99 25.30 11.88
C SER A 620 -48.10 24.48 10.94
N SER A 621 -48.68 23.89 9.89
CA SER A 621 -47.97 23.17 8.83
C SER A 621 -47.12 24.14 8.01
N ASP A 622 -47.68 25.27 7.57
CA ASP A 622 -46.98 26.31 6.81
C ASP A 622 -45.82 26.91 7.62
N GLN A 623 -46.03 27.17 8.92
CA GLN A 623 -44.95 27.56 9.83
C GLN A 623 -43.86 26.48 9.99
N SER A 624 -44.21 25.19 9.88
CA SER A 624 -43.22 24.11 9.90
C SER A 624 -42.47 23.99 8.56
N TYR A 625 -43.17 24.25 7.44
CA TYR A 625 -42.61 24.27 6.10
C TYR A 625 -41.63 25.42 5.92
N GLU A 626 -41.99 26.65 6.30
CA GLU A 626 -41.08 27.80 6.24
C GLU A 626 -39.85 27.57 7.13
N LYS A 627 -40.01 27.05 8.37
CA LYS A 627 -38.86 26.63 9.20
C LYS A 627 -38.00 25.53 8.57
N SER A 628 -38.57 24.65 7.74
CA SER A 628 -37.81 23.63 7.01
C SER A 628 -37.04 24.22 5.82
N LYS A 629 -37.65 25.21 5.15
CA LYS A 629 -37.08 26.00 4.05
C LYS A 629 -35.96 26.92 4.54
N ASP A 630 -36.11 27.56 5.69
CA ASP A 630 -35.05 28.33 6.36
C ASP A 630 -33.84 27.44 6.65
N ARG A 631 -34.05 26.25 7.22
CA ARG A 631 -32.99 25.24 7.42
C ARG A 631 -32.34 24.76 6.12
N ILE A 632 -33.10 24.67 5.03
CA ILE A 632 -32.56 24.35 3.70
C ILE A 632 -31.70 25.50 3.17
N LEU A 633 -32.06 26.77 3.45
CA LEU A 633 -31.24 27.94 3.13
C LEU A 633 -29.96 28.00 3.99
N GLU A 634 -30.05 27.76 5.30
CA GLU A 634 -28.91 27.63 6.21
C GLU A 634 -27.93 26.54 5.71
N LEU A 635 -28.45 25.37 5.35
CA LEU A 635 -27.64 24.28 4.76
C LEU A 635 -27.08 24.65 3.39
N GLN A 636 -27.81 25.40 2.57
CA GLN A 636 -27.31 25.90 1.28
C GLN A 636 -26.17 26.92 1.47
N GLU A 637 -26.22 27.74 2.51
CA GLU A 637 -25.15 28.67 2.87
C GLU A 637 -23.94 27.96 3.48
N ALA A 638 -24.15 26.97 4.35
CA ALA A 638 -23.09 26.09 4.81
C ALA A 638 -22.39 25.37 3.63
N VAL A 639 -23.15 24.90 2.63
CA VAL A 639 -22.58 24.31 1.39
C VAL A 639 -21.84 25.34 0.54
N LYS A 640 -22.31 26.60 0.43
CA LYS A 640 -21.55 27.68 -0.22
C LYS A 640 -20.22 27.92 0.49
N ASN A 641 -20.23 28.04 1.82
CA ASN A 641 -19.05 28.29 2.64
C ASN A 641 -18.03 27.14 2.52
N LEU A 642 -18.47 25.89 2.69
CA LEU A 642 -17.64 24.70 2.47
C LEU A 642 -17.11 24.61 1.02
N SER A 643 -17.85 25.13 0.03
CA SER A 643 -17.37 25.20 -1.36
C SER A 643 -16.30 26.29 -1.57
N ALA A 644 -16.38 27.40 -0.82
CA ALA A 644 -15.37 28.44 -0.80
C ALA A 644 -14.09 27.97 -0.08
N GLU A 645 -14.22 27.38 1.11
CA GLU A 645 -13.11 26.74 1.83
C GLU A 645 -12.41 25.68 0.96
N LYS A 646 -13.18 24.84 0.25
CA LYS A 646 -12.66 23.86 -0.70
C LYS A 646 -11.93 24.51 -1.88
N ALA A 647 -12.41 25.65 -2.38
CA ALA A 647 -11.73 26.42 -3.42
C ALA A 647 -10.41 27.02 -2.91
N GLU A 648 -10.42 27.63 -1.71
CA GLU A 648 -9.22 28.16 -1.07
C GLU A 648 -8.18 27.08 -0.78
N LEU A 649 -8.59 25.91 -0.27
CA LEU A 649 -7.71 24.75 -0.08
C LEU A 649 -7.18 24.20 -1.41
N SER A 650 -7.97 24.27 -2.49
CA SER A 650 -7.50 23.91 -3.83
C SER A 650 -6.46 24.92 -4.35
N ASP A 651 -6.65 26.22 -4.09
CA ASP A 651 -5.68 27.26 -4.45
C ASP A 651 -4.43 27.25 -3.57
N GLN A 652 -4.54 26.87 -2.30
CA GLN A 652 -3.39 26.55 -1.44
C GLN A 652 -2.62 25.36 -2.03
N LEU A 653 -3.31 24.27 -2.37
CA LEU A 653 -2.69 23.09 -2.98
C LEU A 653 -2.02 23.41 -4.33
N THR A 654 -2.61 24.24 -5.20
CA THR A 654 -1.91 24.64 -6.44
C THR A 654 -0.73 25.58 -6.19
N ARG A 655 -0.75 26.40 -5.13
CA ARG A 655 0.42 27.19 -4.69
C ARG A 655 1.54 26.31 -4.17
N GLU A 656 1.25 25.34 -3.31
CA GLU A 656 2.24 24.37 -2.82
C GLU A 656 2.80 23.48 -3.95
N ILE A 657 1.96 23.07 -4.91
CA ILE A 657 2.42 22.34 -6.10
C ILE A 657 3.32 23.21 -7.00
N LYS A 658 3.12 24.54 -7.05
CA LYS A 658 4.01 25.47 -7.75
C LYS A 658 5.32 25.65 -6.98
N ALA A 659 5.26 26.03 -5.70
CA ALA A 659 6.43 26.18 -4.83
C ALA A 659 7.29 24.91 -4.81
N GLY A 660 6.68 23.74 -4.65
CA GLY A 660 7.35 22.44 -4.73
C GLY A 660 7.87 22.07 -6.12
N LYS A 661 7.38 22.65 -7.23
CA LYS A 661 8.00 22.53 -8.55
C LYS A 661 9.22 23.44 -8.66
N ASP A 662 9.13 24.66 -8.16
CA ASP A 662 10.21 25.65 -8.26
C ASP A 662 11.37 25.30 -7.32
N LEU A 663 11.11 24.81 -6.10
CA LEU A 663 12.14 24.19 -5.24
C LEU A 663 12.87 23.01 -5.92
N ARG A 664 12.17 22.22 -6.75
CA ARG A 664 12.80 21.14 -7.54
C ARG A 664 13.64 21.66 -8.71
N LYS A 665 13.31 22.82 -9.31
CA LYS A 665 14.20 23.50 -10.27
C LYS A 665 15.45 23.98 -9.56
N ASN A 666 15.29 24.73 -8.47
CA ASN A 666 16.38 25.28 -7.68
C ASN A 666 17.34 24.18 -7.19
N LEU A 667 16.81 23.02 -6.75
CA LEU A 667 17.63 21.86 -6.36
C LEU A 667 18.38 21.26 -7.55
N CYS A 668 17.77 21.16 -8.73
CA CYS A 668 18.42 20.69 -9.96
C CYS A 668 19.50 21.67 -10.45
N GLU A 669 19.29 22.98 -10.30
CA GLU A 669 20.25 24.03 -10.63
C GLU A 669 21.42 24.05 -9.65
N ALA A 670 21.16 23.94 -8.34
CA ALA A 670 22.19 23.77 -7.31
C ALA A 670 22.98 22.46 -7.49
N GLN A 671 22.33 21.37 -7.89
CA GLN A 671 23.01 20.11 -8.21
C GLN A 671 23.95 20.28 -9.40
N LYS A 672 23.52 20.95 -10.48
CA LYS A 672 24.39 21.25 -11.64
C LYS A 672 25.58 22.14 -11.26
N GLN A 673 25.37 23.14 -10.40
CA GLN A 673 26.47 23.97 -9.87
C GLN A 673 27.45 23.12 -9.03
N ALA A 674 26.95 22.20 -8.21
CA ALA A 674 27.78 21.28 -7.43
C ALA A 674 28.49 20.22 -8.30
N GLU A 675 27.91 19.81 -9.42
CA GLU A 675 28.55 18.94 -10.42
C GLU A 675 29.65 19.69 -11.18
N PHE A 676 29.39 20.90 -11.64
CA PHE A 676 30.39 21.78 -12.26
C PHE A 676 31.57 22.07 -11.32
N ALA A 677 31.31 22.43 -10.06
CA ALA A 677 32.36 22.66 -9.06
C ALA A 677 33.17 21.37 -8.74
N LYS A 678 32.55 20.19 -8.82
CA LYS A 678 33.28 18.91 -8.75
C LYS A 678 34.16 18.72 -9.99
N GLU A 679 33.66 19.01 -11.19
CA GLU A 679 34.45 18.91 -12.42
C GLU A 679 35.68 19.84 -12.38
N GLU A 680 35.51 21.11 -11.98
CA GLU A 680 36.61 22.05 -11.74
C GLU A 680 37.62 21.51 -10.72
N LEU A 681 37.16 20.95 -9.60
CA LEU A 681 38.04 20.30 -8.62
C LEU A 681 38.78 19.07 -9.21
N THR A 682 38.18 18.29 -10.12
CA THR A 682 38.92 17.23 -10.82
C THR A 682 39.92 17.78 -11.83
N LEU A 683 39.65 18.92 -12.46
CA LEU A 683 40.57 19.56 -13.41
C LEU A 683 41.77 20.16 -12.67
N ALA A 684 41.54 20.89 -11.58
CA ALA A 684 42.60 21.35 -10.68
C ALA A 684 43.39 20.17 -10.09
N GLY A 685 42.73 19.09 -9.70
CA GLY A 685 43.38 17.86 -9.23
C GLY A 685 44.25 17.18 -10.28
N LYS A 686 43.81 17.17 -11.56
CA LYS A 686 44.61 16.69 -12.70
C LYS A 686 45.81 17.61 -12.95
N GLN A 687 45.63 18.93 -12.93
CA GLN A 687 46.72 19.89 -13.10
C GLN A 687 47.78 19.75 -12.00
N LEU A 688 47.39 19.74 -10.72
CA LEU A 688 48.29 19.52 -9.58
C LEU A 688 49.01 18.16 -9.67
N LYS A 689 48.40 17.14 -10.29
CA LYS A 689 49.06 15.85 -10.56
C LYS A 689 50.12 15.99 -11.66
N MET A 690 49.83 16.70 -12.75
CA MET A 690 50.81 16.99 -13.81
C MET A 690 51.99 17.82 -13.29
N GLU A 691 51.73 18.83 -12.46
CA GLU A 691 52.76 19.66 -11.83
C GLU A 691 53.65 18.83 -10.88
N ARG A 692 53.06 17.94 -10.07
CA ARG A 692 53.82 16.98 -9.25
C ARG A 692 54.65 16.01 -10.10
N GLU A 693 54.13 15.51 -11.21
CA GLU A 693 54.86 14.63 -12.13
C GLU A 693 55.99 15.37 -12.88
N LEU A 694 55.85 16.67 -13.14
CA LEU A 694 56.92 17.51 -13.65
C LEU A 694 58.01 17.72 -12.60
N HIS A 695 57.64 18.16 -11.39
CA HIS A 695 58.62 18.33 -10.29
C HIS A 695 59.32 17.02 -9.91
N GLN A 696 58.65 15.87 -10.00
CA GLN A 696 59.28 14.57 -9.76
C GLN A 696 60.29 14.20 -10.86
N LYS A 697 60.03 14.58 -12.13
CA LYS A 697 61.00 14.45 -13.23
C LYS A 697 62.18 15.40 -13.02
N GLU A 698 61.92 16.68 -12.77
CA GLU A 698 62.95 17.70 -12.48
C GLU A 698 63.87 17.26 -11.32
N GLN A 699 63.31 16.71 -10.23
CA GLN A 699 64.10 16.14 -9.13
C GLN A 699 64.96 14.96 -9.58
N SER A 700 64.43 14.06 -10.42
CA SER A 700 65.20 12.94 -10.97
C SER A 700 66.29 13.38 -11.94
N ASP A 701 66.03 14.39 -12.78
CA ASP A 701 66.98 14.96 -13.73
C ASP A 701 68.10 15.73 -12.99
N LEU A 702 67.76 16.48 -11.93
CA LEU A 702 68.74 17.11 -11.05
C LEU A 702 69.57 16.08 -10.26
N HIS A 703 68.97 14.96 -9.85
CA HIS A 703 69.71 13.87 -9.22
C HIS A 703 70.67 13.18 -10.22
N LEU A 704 70.24 12.92 -11.46
CA LEU A 704 71.09 12.39 -12.52
C LEU A 704 72.20 13.38 -12.90
N ALA A 705 71.89 14.68 -12.98
CA ALA A 705 72.86 15.73 -13.26
C ALA A 705 73.93 15.81 -12.16
N THR A 706 73.54 15.85 -10.88
CA THR A 706 74.47 15.86 -9.74
C THR A 706 75.27 14.56 -9.62
N GLN A 707 74.67 13.39 -9.88
CA GLN A 707 75.41 12.12 -9.94
C GLN A 707 76.41 12.10 -11.10
N SER A 708 76.04 12.63 -12.27
CA SER A 708 76.95 12.77 -13.41
C SER A 708 78.11 13.71 -13.08
N ALA A 709 77.83 14.86 -12.43
CA ALA A 709 78.82 15.83 -12.01
C ALA A 709 79.77 15.27 -10.94
N LYS A 710 79.24 14.53 -9.96
CA LYS A 710 80.04 13.78 -8.98
C LYS A 710 80.98 12.79 -9.68
N SER A 711 80.48 12.00 -10.63
CA SER A 711 81.33 11.07 -11.39
C SER A 711 82.38 11.78 -12.25
N LYS A 712 82.07 12.97 -12.79
CA LYS A 712 83.05 13.79 -13.52
C LYS A 712 84.12 14.32 -12.57
N HIS A 713 83.74 14.82 -11.40
CA HIS A 713 84.67 15.28 -10.38
C HIS A 713 85.56 14.14 -9.85
N GLU A 714 85.01 12.94 -9.64
CA GLU A 714 85.77 11.74 -9.27
C GLU A 714 86.79 11.34 -10.35
N ARG A 715 86.42 11.40 -11.65
CA ARG A 715 87.38 11.20 -12.75
C ARG A 715 88.45 12.29 -12.77
N ASN A 716 88.07 13.56 -12.67
CA ASN A 716 89.03 14.67 -12.62
C ASN A 716 90.01 14.55 -11.44
N ILE A 717 89.55 14.10 -10.27
CA ILE A 717 90.41 13.80 -9.11
C ILE A 717 91.34 12.63 -9.44
N GLN A 718 90.85 11.55 -10.05
CA GLN A 718 91.69 10.41 -10.46
C GLN A 718 92.76 10.84 -11.47
N GLU A 719 92.40 11.66 -12.47
CA GLU A 719 93.32 12.22 -13.47
C GLU A 719 94.38 13.12 -12.83
N VAL A 720 93.98 14.04 -11.94
CA VAL A 720 94.91 14.90 -11.18
C VAL A 720 95.82 14.07 -10.28
N LEU A 721 95.30 13.02 -9.62
CA LEU A 721 96.11 12.09 -8.83
C LEU A 721 97.05 11.22 -9.68
N THR A 722 96.75 10.98 -10.96
CA THR A 722 97.71 10.36 -11.89
C THR A 722 98.76 11.35 -12.38
N ARG A 723 98.41 12.62 -12.61
CA ARG A 723 99.39 13.66 -12.95
C ARG A 723 100.36 13.93 -11.80
N PHE A 724 99.88 14.08 -10.56
CA PHE A 724 100.75 14.19 -9.38
C PHE A 724 101.63 12.95 -9.13
N ARG A 725 101.23 11.76 -9.63
CA ARG A 725 102.11 10.58 -9.65
C ARG A 725 103.17 10.68 -10.75
N GLN A 726 102.79 11.07 -11.96
CA GLN A 726 103.71 11.29 -13.09
C GLN A 726 104.74 12.39 -12.77
N GLU A 727 104.30 13.57 -12.31
CA GLU A 727 105.17 14.67 -11.86
C GLU A 727 106.12 14.22 -10.74
N ARG A 728 105.64 13.38 -9.80
CA ARG A 728 106.49 12.80 -8.75
C ARG A 728 107.50 11.79 -9.29
N GLU A 729 107.09 10.89 -10.18
CA GLU A 729 107.98 9.93 -10.84
C GLU A 729 109.02 10.64 -11.70
N GLU A 730 108.64 11.71 -12.42
CA GLU A 730 109.54 12.61 -13.14
C GLU A 730 110.53 13.31 -12.20
N LEU A 731 110.09 13.85 -11.05
CA LEU A 731 110.99 14.44 -10.06
C LEU A 731 111.92 13.42 -9.40
N GLU A 732 111.44 12.20 -9.11
CA GLU A 732 112.27 11.10 -8.63
C GLU A 732 113.31 10.69 -9.69
N ASN A 733 112.94 10.68 -10.98
CA ASN A 733 113.87 10.46 -12.09
C ASN A 733 114.92 11.57 -12.23
N HIS A 734 114.55 12.86 -12.11
CA HIS A 734 115.51 13.98 -12.07
C HIS A 734 116.45 13.90 -10.86
N ILE A 735 115.94 13.47 -9.70
CA ILE A 735 116.78 13.19 -8.52
C ILE A 735 117.74 12.01 -8.79
N HIS A 736 117.36 11.04 -9.62
CA HIS A 736 118.24 9.96 -10.07
C HIS A 736 119.30 10.43 -11.07
N THR A 737 118.98 11.27 -12.06
CA THR A 737 119.99 11.80 -13.01
C THR A 737 121.01 12.69 -12.31
N LEU A 738 120.56 13.60 -11.43
CA LEU A 738 121.43 14.43 -10.60
C LEU A 738 122.33 13.61 -9.67
N LYS A 739 121.89 12.42 -9.21
CA LYS A 739 122.74 11.49 -8.45
C LYS A 739 123.83 10.86 -9.31
N SER A 740 123.55 10.48 -10.57
CA SER A 740 124.58 10.01 -11.51
C SER A 740 125.58 11.12 -11.86
N GLU A 741 125.10 12.32 -12.23
CA GLU A 741 125.94 13.48 -12.54
C GLU A 741 126.86 13.88 -11.37
N LEU A 742 126.35 13.80 -10.13
CA LEU A 742 127.14 14.00 -8.92
C LEU A 742 128.21 12.92 -8.71
N MET A 743 127.93 11.67 -9.10
CA MET A 743 128.90 10.57 -9.02
C MET A 743 129.96 10.66 -10.12
N GLU A 744 129.58 11.03 -11.34
CA GLU A 744 130.50 11.34 -12.44
C GLU A 744 131.41 12.52 -12.09
N SER A 745 130.85 13.60 -11.55
CA SER A 745 131.60 14.75 -11.03
C SER A 745 132.59 14.35 -9.93
N LYS A 746 132.20 13.46 -9.01
CA LYS A 746 133.11 12.90 -7.99
C LYS A 746 134.22 12.05 -8.60
N CYS A 747 133.96 11.32 -9.70
CA CYS A 747 134.98 10.57 -10.43
C CYS A 747 135.95 11.49 -11.18
N LEU A 748 135.46 12.57 -11.83
CA LEU A 748 136.30 13.60 -12.44
C LEU A 748 137.21 14.28 -11.39
N VAL A 749 136.67 14.68 -10.24
CA VAL A 749 137.46 15.27 -9.14
C VAL A 749 138.51 14.30 -8.58
N LYS A 750 138.23 12.98 -8.54
CA LYS A 750 139.23 11.97 -8.19
C LYS A 750 140.34 11.87 -9.25
N SER A 751 139.99 11.88 -10.53
CA SER A 751 140.94 11.85 -11.65
C SER A 751 141.88 13.08 -11.61
N GLU A 752 141.32 14.27 -11.43
CA GLU A 752 142.08 15.52 -11.35
C GLU A 752 142.98 15.59 -10.10
N ARG A 753 142.52 15.10 -8.94
CA ARG A 753 143.42 14.93 -7.78
C ARG A 753 144.58 13.98 -8.09
N GLY A 754 144.31 12.88 -8.79
CA GLY A 754 145.34 11.95 -9.28
C GLY A 754 146.25 12.54 -10.37
N ARG A 755 145.89 13.64 -11.01
CA ARG A 755 146.76 14.42 -11.92
C ARG A 755 147.62 15.41 -11.14
N LEU A 756 147.02 16.14 -10.19
CA LEU A 756 147.71 17.09 -9.31
C LEU A 756 148.79 16.42 -8.46
N GLU A 757 148.53 15.25 -7.87
CA GLU A 757 149.54 14.56 -7.04
C GLU A 757 150.74 14.06 -7.87
N ARG A 758 150.54 13.74 -9.15
CA ARG A 758 151.64 13.41 -10.08
C ARG A 758 152.50 14.63 -10.40
N MET A 759 151.89 15.76 -10.75
CA MET A 759 152.64 17.02 -10.94
C MET A 759 153.37 17.45 -9.66
N LYS A 760 152.79 17.22 -8.48
CA LYS A 760 153.43 17.49 -7.19
C LYS A 760 154.69 16.64 -7.02
N VAL A 761 154.63 15.33 -7.27
CA VAL A 761 155.81 14.44 -7.24
C VAL A 761 156.86 14.83 -8.30
N GLU A 762 156.46 15.39 -9.44
CA GLU A 762 157.38 15.95 -10.44
C GLU A 762 158.05 17.24 -9.94
N CYS A 763 157.32 18.13 -9.25
CA CYS A 763 157.91 19.30 -8.58
C CYS A 763 158.85 18.92 -7.42
N ASP A 764 158.48 17.92 -6.61
CA ASP A 764 159.29 17.42 -5.49
C ASP A 764 160.65 16.90 -6.02
N LYS A 765 160.66 16.13 -7.13
CA LYS A 765 161.89 15.67 -7.80
C LYS A 765 162.75 16.81 -8.35
N LEU A 766 162.15 17.80 -9.01
CA LEU A 766 162.88 18.96 -9.54
C LEU A 766 163.53 19.79 -8.42
N ALA A 767 162.95 19.79 -7.21
CA ALA A 767 163.57 20.39 -6.03
C ALA A 767 164.75 19.56 -5.50
N GLU A 768 164.64 18.22 -5.48
CA GLU A 768 165.75 17.31 -5.14
C GLU A 768 166.93 17.47 -6.12
N GLU A 769 166.68 17.43 -7.44
CA GLU A 769 167.69 17.62 -8.49
C GLU A 769 168.40 18.98 -8.36
N ALA A 770 167.65 20.05 -8.08
CA ALA A 770 168.21 21.38 -7.82
C ALA A 770 169.05 21.44 -6.53
N SER A 771 168.74 20.63 -5.52
CA SER A 771 169.54 20.56 -4.29
C SER A 771 170.88 19.85 -4.53
N CYS A 772 170.88 18.69 -5.19
CA CYS A 772 172.08 17.95 -5.56
C CYS A 772 173.04 18.80 -6.41
N SER A 773 172.52 19.52 -7.41
CA SER A 773 173.35 20.38 -8.27
C SER A 773 173.99 21.55 -7.50
N ASN A 774 173.34 22.06 -6.44
CA ASN A 774 173.94 23.07 -5.55
C ASN A 774 175.06 22.48 -4.68
N GLU A 775 174.91 21.25 -4.18
CA GLU A 775 175.95 20.55 -3.42
C GLU A 775 177.18 20.22 -4.28
N GLU A 776 176.97 19.74 -5.51
CA GLU A 776 178.03 19.55 -6.50
C GLU A 776 178.81 20.86 -6.74
N ASN A 777 178.10 21.97 -6.97
CA ASN A 777 178.71 23.29 -7.12
C ASN A 777 179.50 23.76 -5.88
N ALA A 778 179.09 23.38 -4.67
CA ALA A 778 179.83 23.66 -3.45
C ALA A 778 181.15 22.85 -3.38
N THR A 779 181.12 21.55 -3.72
CA THR A 779 182.34 20.72 -3.75
C THR A 779 183.34 21.18 -4.82
N LEU A 780 182.87 21.60 -6.00
CA LEU A 780 183.73 22.15 -7.06
C LEU A 780 184.45 23.43 -6.62
N ARG A 781 183.78 24.31 -5.86
CA ARG A 781 184.40 25.52 -5.29
C ARG A 781 185.49 25.19 -4.26
N TYR A 782 185.24 24.22 -3.39
CA TYR A 782 186.23 23.72 -2.42
C TYR A 782 187.46 23.13 -3.12
N ASN A 783 187.25 22.29 -4.13
CA ASN A 783 188.33 21.67 -4.91
C ASN A 783 189.17 22.71 -5.66
N TYR A 784 188.55 23.76 -6.23
CA TYR A 784 189.26 24.87 -6.87
C TYR A 784 190.14 25.64 -5.86
N GLN A 785 189.63 25.88 -4.64
CA GLN A 785 190.36 26.58 -3.58
C GLN A 785 191.56 25.76 -3.06
N MET A 786 191.42 24.43 -2.97
CA MET A 786 192.53 23.53 -2.65
C MET A 786 193.61 23.50 -3.73
N ALA A 787 193.23 23.42 -5.01
CA ALA A 787 194.17 23.38 -6.13
C ALA A 787 195.08 24.62 -6.19
N MET A 788 194.56 25.80 -5.84
CA MET A 788 195.33 27.05 -5.75
C MET A 788 196.45 26.99 -4.69
N GLN A 789 196.14 26.52 -3.47
CA GLN A 789 197.15 26.41 -2.40
C GLN A 789 198.25 25.39 -2.70
N ASP A 790 197.94 24.41 -3.56
CA ASP A 790 198.85 23.34 -3.95
C ASP A 790 199.79 23.77 -5.09
N ALA A 791 199.40 24.74 -5.92
CA ALA A 791 200.29 25.37 -6.90
C ALA A 791 201.41 26.18 -6.21
N GLU A 792 201.05 27.01 -5.22
CA GLU A 792 202.00 27.85 -4.48
C GLU A 792 203.04 27.09 -3.64
N LYS A 793 202.81 25.79 -3.36
CA LYS A 793 203.78 24.90 -2.70
C LYS A 793 204.78 24.32 -3.69
N ARG A 794 204.28 23.78 -4.82
CA ARG A 794 205.12 23.14 -5.86
C ARG A 794 206.17 24.10 -6.44
N GLU A 795 205.85 25.38 -6.58
CA GLU A 795 206.81 26.41 -7.01
C GLU A 795 207.99 26.57 -6.03
N LYS A 796 207.73 26.50 -4.72
CA LYS A 796 208.74 26.61 -3.67
C LYS A 796 209.59 25.34 -3.55
N GLU A 797 208.98 24.18 -3.79
CA GLU A 797 209.64 22.87 -3.78
C GLU A 797 210.55 22.67 -5.00
N ALA A 798 210.13 23.07 -6.20
CA ALA A 798 210.93 22.98 -7.44
C ALA A 798 212.30 23.69 -7.30
N ASN A 799 212.30 24.89 -6.71
CA ASN A 799 213.50 25.67 -6.39
C ASN A 799 214.44 25.01 -5.36
N SER A 800 214.04 23.89 -4.73
CA SER A 800 214.90 23.04 -3.89
C SER A 800 215.33 21.75 -4.61
N ALA A 801 214.44 21.13 -5.39
CA ALA A 801 214.70 19.88 -6.10
C ALA A 801 215.81 19.99 -7.15
N GLU A 802 215.90 21.12 -7.86
CA GLU A 802 216.93 21.37 -8.89
C GLU A 802 218.36 21.39 -8.31
N ARG A 803 218.51 21.65 -7.01
CA ARG A 803 219.78 21.53 -6.27
C ARG A 803 220.09 20.12 -5.77
N GLY A 804 219.10 19.23 -5.72
CA GLY A 804 219.25 17.83 -5.27
C GLY A 804 219.46 16.83 -6.41
N ALA A 805 218.88 17.08 -7.59
CA ALA A 805 218.92 16.14 -8.73
C ALA A 805 220.36 15.74 -9.15
N ARG A 806 221.31 16.68 -9.05
CA ARG A 806 222.73 16.50 -9.39
C ARG A 806 223.47 15.43 -8.57
N ASN A 807 222.86 14.92 -7.49
CA ASN A 807 223.49 13.98 -6.56
C ASN A 807 222.89 12.56 -6.60
N LEU A 808 221.83 12.30 -7.40
CA LEU A 808 221.11 11.01 -7.39
C LEU A 808 221.34 10.13 -8.62
N GLU A 809 221.79 10.68 -9.74
CA GLU A 809 222.10 9.91 -10.95
C GLU A 809 223.28 8.94 -10.75
N GLU A 810 224.18 9.21 -9.79
CA GLU A 810 225.35 8.37 -9.49
C GLU A 810 225.03 7.01 -8.84
N VAL A 811 223.79 6.78 -8.39
CA VAL A 811 223.45 5.62 -7.53
C VAL A 811 222.61 4.54 -8.23
N ASN A 812 221.69 4.92 -9.12
CA ASN A 812 220.55 4.06 -9.50
C ASN A 812 220.90 2.85 -10.42
N GLN A 813 222.12 2.81 -10.95
CA GLN A 813 222.56 1.86 -12.00
C GLN A 813 222.75 0.39 -11.53
N LYS A 814 222.33 0.01 -10.32
CA LYS A 814 222.89 -1.17 -9.59
C LYS A 814 221.89 -2.25 -9.09
N LEU A 815 220.59 -2.18 -9.41
CA LEU A 815 219.56 -2.95 -8.66
C LEU A 815 218.59 -3.86 -9.44
N ILE A 816 218.60 -3.90 -10.78
CA ILE A 816 217.43 -4.38 -11.57
C ILE A 816 217.38 -5.92 -11.81
N GLU A 817 218.45 -6.68 -11.55
CA GLU A 817 218.71 -7.96 -12.24
C GLU A 817 218.06 -9.26 -11.65
N GLN A 818 217.07 -9.22 -10.75
CA GLN A 818 216.78 -10.37 -9.85
C GLN A 818 215.39 -11.10 -9.87
N ILE A 819 214.35 -10.67 -10.60
CA ILE A 819 212.94 -10.95 -10.20
C ILE A 819 212.13 -12.07 -10.96
N SER A 820 212.62 -12.68 -12.02
CA SER A 820 211.76 -13.15 -13.15
C SER A 820 211.14 -14.59 -13.17
N SER A 821 211.07 -15.39 -12.10
CA SER A 821 211.12 -16.88 -12.23
C SER A 821 209.96 -17.83 -11.79
N LEU A 822 208.73 -17.40 -11.45
CA LEU A 822 207.87 -18.17 -10.48
C LEU A 822 206.39 -18.61 -10.81
N LYS A 823 205.87 -18.73 -12.06
CA LYS A 823 204.39 -18.52 -12.28
C LYS A 823 203.57 -19.36 -13.31
N MET A 824 203.38 -20.71 -13.21
CA MET A 824 202.76 -21.52 -14.31
C MET A 824 201.80 -22.73 -13.96
N GLU A 825 200.56 -22.52 -13.47
CA GLU A 825 199.53 -23.59 -13.19
C GLU A 825 198.05 -23.13 -13.44
N GLN A 826 197.00 -24.00 -13.51
CA GLN A 826 195.56 -23.58 -13.66
C GLN A 826 194.36 -24.52 -13.20
N GLU A 827 193.64 -25.29 -14.06
CA GLU A 827 192.14 -25.11 -14.22
C GLU A 827 191.03 -26.18 -13.83
N THR A 828 190.76 -27.26 -14.60
CA THR A 828 189.38 -27.72 -15.01
C THR A 828 188.54 -28.74 -14.16
N ILE A 829 187.21 -28.91 -14.44
CA ILE A 829 186.22 -29.78 -13.71
C ILE A 829 185.14 -30.59 -14.54
N LEU A 830 183.80 -30.54 -14.28
CA LEU A 830 182.81 -31.69 -14.41
C LEU A 830 181.47 -31.45 -15.20
N SER A 831 180.62 -32.49 -15.44
CA SER A 831 179.38 -32.45 -16.31
C SER A 831 178.35 -33.67 -16.23
N ALA A 832 176.97 -33.48 -16.40
CA ALA A 832 175.87 -34.36 -17.05
C ALA A 832 174.38 -34.60 -16.43
N ILE A 833 173.25 -34.69 -17.26
CA ILE A 833 171.84 -35.40 -17.16
C ILE A 833 170.41 -34.65 -16.96
N GLU A 834 169.21 -35.03 -17.60
CA GLU A 834 167.73 -34.67 -17.26
C GLU A 834 166.41 -35.21 -18.11
N THR A 835 165.09 -35.05 -17.66
CA THR A 835 163.65 -34.92 -18.31
C THR A 835 162.55 -36.03 -18.72
N GLU A 836 161.15 -35.84 -18.60
CA GLU A 836 159.93 -36.59 -19.25
C GLU A 836 158.35 -36.25 -18.92
N LEU A 837 157.30 -36.70 -19.74
CA LEU A 837 155.79 -37.13 -19.61
C LEU A 837 154.39 -36.28 -19.53
N ASP A 838 153.19 -36.78 -20.08
CA ASP A 838 151.69 -36.34 -19.92
C ASP A 838 150.47 -37.17 -20.64
N ASN A 839 149.11 -37.14 -20.28
CA ASN A 839 147.83 -37.53 -21.09
C ASN A 839 146.27 -37.53 -20.57
N ALA A 840 145.21 -37.55 -21.49
CA ALA A 840 143.77 -38.19 -21.53
C ALA A 840 142.32 -37.58 -21.10
N CYS A 841 141.11 -37.97 -21.70
CA CYS A 841 139.64 -37.55 -21.37
C CYS A 841 138.33 -38.26 -22.08
N HIS A 842 137.01 -37.96 -21.70
CA HIS A 842 135.63 -37.96 -22.43
C HIS A 842 134.32 -38.89 -22.12
N LEU A 843 133.00 -38.48 -22.38
CA LEU A 843 131.65 -39.26 -22.22
C LEU A 843 130.22 -38.63 -22.73
N LEU A 844 129.02 -39.35 -22.85
CA LEU A 844 127.60 -38.90 -23.32
C LEU A 844 126.27 -39.78 -22.94
N SER A 845 124.95 -39.35 -23.12
CA SER A 845 123.61 -40.15 -22.98
C SER A 845 122.16 -39.53 -23.39
N LYS A 846 120.96 -40.25 -23.39
CA LYS A 846 119.46 -39.86 -23.60
C LYS A 846 118.37 -40.99 -23.23
N ASP A 847 116.98 -41.09 -23.32
CA ASP A 847 115.70 -40.42 -23.86
C ASP A 847 114.25 -40.90 -23.26
N SER A 848 113.01 -40.64 -23.83
CA SER A 848 111.59 -40.84 -23.20
C SER A 848 110.24 -41.06 -24.07
N MET A 849 108.98 -41.30 -23.51
CA MET A 849 107.62 -41.62 -24.21
C MET A 849 106.21 -41.50 -23.40
N GLU A 850 104.96 -41.74 -23.98
CA GLU A 850 103.51 -41.62 -23.46
C GLU A 850 102.48 -42.80 -23.86
N LYS A 851 101.10 -43.02 -23.73
CA LYS A 851 99.70 -42.43 -23.40
C LYS A 851 98.64 -43.61 -23.05
N PHE A 852 97.26 -43.73 -22.89
CA PHE A 852 95.85 -43.09 -22.96
C PHE A 852 94.80 -43.92 -22.03
N LYS A 853 93.41 -44.10 -21.99
CA LYS A 853 92.04 -43.84 -22.63
C LYS A 853 90.77 -44.25 -21.70
N ALA A 854 89.44 -44.20 -22.09
CA ALA A 854 88.14 -44.47 -21.29
C ALA A 854 86.98 -45.34 -22.01
N ILE A 855 85.72 -45.74 -21.58
CA ILE A 855 84.56 -45.33 -20.65
C ILE A 855 83.85 -46.55 -19.88
N THR A 856 82.53 -46.85 -19.52
CA THR A 856 81.07 -46.55 -19.91
C THR A 856 79.95 -46.79 -18.76
N ASN A 857 78.74 -47.45 -18.95
CA ASN A 857 77.45 -47.45 -18.10
C ASN A 857 76.64 -48.84 -18.09
N THR A 858 75.43 -49.22 -17.54
CA THR A 858 74.12 -48.73 -16.87
C THR A 858 73.42 -49.93 -16.04
N SER A 859 72.14 -50.21 -15.59
CA SER A 859 70.68 -49.73 -15.48
C SER A 859 69.78 -50.55 -14.42
N HIS A 860 68.41 -50.38 -14.27
CA HIS A 860 67.41 -51.01 -13.26
C HIS A 860 65.97 -51.35 -13.85
N LEU A 861 64.78 -51.77 -13.25
CA LEU A 861 63.98 -51.67 -11.95
C LEU A 861 63.05 -52.93 -11.55
N ARG A 862 61.94 -52.87 -10.71
CA ARG A 862 61.37 -54.06 -9.93
C ARG A 862 59.97 -54.08 -9.18
N ASN A 863 59.42 -55.28 -8.82
CA ASN A 863 58.47 -55.64 -7.69
C ASN A 863 58.51 -57.19 -7.34
N ASP A 864 58.01 -57.70 -6.20
CA ASP A 864 58.34 -59.07 -5.64
C ASP A 864 57.13 -60.04 -5.33
N PRO A 865 57.26 -61.41 -5.37
CA PRO A 865 56.08 -62.29 -5.56
C PRO A 865 55.50 -63.09 -4.35
N HIS A 866 56.18 -63.24 -3.21
CA HIS A 866 55.82 -64.30 -2.22
C HIS A 866 54.44 -64.17 -1.55
N TYR A 867 53.83 -62.99 -1.53
CA TYR A 867 52.53 -62.74 -0.88
C TYR A 867 51.37 -63.55 -1.48
N ARG A 868 51.36 -63.78 -2.80
CA ARG A 868 50.12 -64.21 -3.50
C ARG A 868 49.77 -65.69 -3.32
N LEU A 869 50.70 -66.54 -2.86
CA LEU A 869 50.45 -68.00 -2.78
C LEU A 869 49.69 -68.41 -1.51
N ALA A 870 49.81 -67.66 -0.41
CA ALA A 870 49.12 -67.95 0.84
C ALA A 870 47.60 -67.65 0.75
N GLU A 871 47.23 -66.62 -0.01
CA GLU A 871 45.88 -66.06 -0.10
C GLU A 871 44.86 -66.99 -0.79
N ILE A 872 45.34 -67.94 -1.61
CA ILE A 872 44.49 -68.83 -2.42
C ILE A 872 44.07 -70.07 -1.61
N LYS A 873 44.94 -70.58 -0.72
CA LYS A 873 44.72 -71.85 -0.01
C LYS A 873 43.59 -71.77 1.03
N THR A 874 43.47 -70.66 1.75
CA THR A 874 42.44 -70.47 2.79
C THR A 874 41.03 -70.26 2.23
N LYS A 875 40.90 -69.63 1.06
CA LYS A 875 39.59 -69.29 0.46
C LYS A 875 38.80 -70.50 -0.04
N LEU A 876 39.49 -71.56 -0.48
CA LEU A 876 38.82 -72.77 -0.99
C LEU A 876 38.23 -73.66 0.12
N GLN A 877 38.83 -73.68 1.32
CA GLN A 877 38.35 -74.54 2.41
C GLN A 877 37.05 -73.98 3.03
N TRP A 878 36.93 -72.66 3.17
CA TRP A 878 35.75 -71.97 3.70
C TRP A 878 34.47 -72.25 2.88
N LEU A 879 34.55 -72.23 1.55
CA LEU A 879 33.38 -72.38 0.66
C LEU A 879 32.68 -73.74 0.78
N CYS A 880 33.38 -74.80 1.16
CA CYS A 880 32.83 -76.15 1.27
C CYS A 880 32.02 -76.38 2.55
N GLU A 881 32.28 -75.60 3.61
CA GLU A 881 31.58 -75.71 4.89
C GLU A 881 30.36 -74.77 4.92
N GLU A 882 30.50 -73.55 4.38
CA GLU A 882 29.39 -72.60 4.19
C GLU A 882 28.22 -73.25 3.41
N MET A 883 28.49 -73.98 2.33
CA MET A 883 27.46 -74.69 1.54
C MET A 883 26.63 -75.71 2.35
N LYS A 884 27.21 -76.37 3.36
CA LYS A 884 26.47 -77.32 4.22
C LYS A 884 25.67 -76.62 5.30
N GLU A 885 26.16 -75.50 5.82
CA GLU A 885 25.39 -74.68 6.74
C GLU A 885 24.21 -73.98 6.03
N GLN A 886 24.33 -73.63 4.75
CA GLN A 886 23.23 -73.00 4.02
C GLN A 886 22.01 -73.93 3.82
N ASP A 887 22.15 -75.20 3.46
CA ASP A 887 20.97 -76.10 3.30
C ASP A 887 20.24 -76.35 4.63
N SER A 888 20.99 -76.54 5.72
CA SER A 888 20.42 -76.70 7.07
C SER A 888 19.77 -75.41 7.57
N ARG A 889 20.38 -74.24 7.36
CA ARG A 889 19.78 -72.93 7.59
C ARG A 889 18.50 -72.74 6.74
N MET A 890 18.46 -73.21 5.49
CA MET A 890 17.29 -73.08 4.60
C MET A 890 16.10 -73.92 5.05
N ARG A 891 16.31 -75.16 5.51
CA ARG A 891 15.23 -76.01 6.06
C ARG A 891 14.62 -75.39 7.33
N ASN A 892 15.46 -74.87 8.23
CA ASN A 892 14.97 -74.20 9.45
C ASN A 892 14.25 -72.88 9.14
N LYS A 893 14.70 -72.11 8.14
CA LYS A 893 13.97 -70.92 7.63
C LYS A 893 12.60 -71.27 7.04
N LEU A 894 12.49 -72.40 6.32
CA LEU A 894 11.23 -72.90 5.77
C LEU A 894 10.25 -73.36 6.87
N GLN A 895 10.74 -74.05 7.91
CA GLN A 895 9.89 -74.42 9.05
C GLN A 895 9.41 -73.18 9.80
N TYR A 896 10.31 -72.23 10.08
CA TYR A 896 9.98 -70.96 10.72
C TYR A 896 8.97 -70.14 9.91
N SER A 897 9.10 -70.06 8.59
CA SER A 897 8.12 -69.34 7.75
C SER A 897 6.77 -70.05 7.70
N TRP A 898 6.72 -71.38 7.81
CA TRP A 898 5.47 -72.14 7.86
C TRP A 898 4.69 -71.89 9.16
N ASP A 899 5.38 -71.94 10.31
CA ASP A 899 4.76 -71.64 11.61
C ASP A 899 4.43 -70.14 11.75
N GLN A 900 5.23 -69.24 11.17
CA GLN A 900 4.91 -67.82 11.04
C GLN A 900 3.63 -67.59 10.19
N LEU A 901 3.49 -68.27 9.05
CA LEU A 901 2.29 -68.20 8.21
C LEU A 901 1.05 -68.79 8.90
N LYS A 902 1.23 -69.80 9.75
CA LYS A 902 0.16 -70.36 10.60
C LYS A 902 -0.27 -69.36 11.68
N GLY A 903 0.68 -68.68 12.32
CA GLY A 903 0.40 -67.59 13.27
C GLY A 903 -0.33 -66.40 12.60
N GLN A 904 0.13 -65.98 11.41
CA GLN A 904 -0.54 -64.94 10.62
C GLN A 904 -1.93 -65.35 10.13
N ARG A 905 -2.21 -66.64 9.94
CA ARG A 905 -3.55 -67.12 9.64
C ARG A 905 -4.47 -66.96 10.85
N LEU A 906 -4.03 -67.42 12.02
CA LEU A 906 -4.81 -67.32 13.26
C LEU A 906 -5.03 -65.86 13.69
N SER A 907 -4.04 -64.97 13.49
CA SER A 907 -4.26 -63.53 13.73
C SER A 907 -5.33 -63.00 12.79
N ARG A 908 -5.22 -63.25 11.47
CA ARG A 908 -6.23 -62.84 10.49
C ARG A 908 -7.61 -63.43 10.75
N GLU A 909 -7.70 -64.67 11.23
CA GLU A 909 -8.98 -65.27 11.63
C GLU A 909 -9.59 -64.52 12.82
N SER A 910 -8.81 -64.17 13.85
CA SER A 910 -9.28 -63.30 14.95
C SER A 910 -9.59 -61.86 14.53
N GLU A 911 -8.83 -61.31 13.56
CA GLU A 911 -9.09 -60.00 12.95
C GLU A 911 -10.41 -60.03 12.15
N PHE A 912 -10.69 -61.12 11.40
CA PHE A 912 -11.96 -61.33 10.72
C PHE A 912 -13.13 -61.53 11.70
N GLU A 913 -12.92 -62.15 12.86
CA GLU A 913 -13.93 -62.27 13.91
C GLU A 913 -14.24 -60.92 14.56
N ALA A 914 -13.21 -60.12 14.89
CA ALA A 914 -13.37 -58.75 15.38
C ALA A 914 -14.06 -57.84 14.34
N LEU A 915 -13.73 -57.98 13.05
CA LEU A 915 -14.41 -57.28 11.96
C LEU A 915 -15.87 -57.73 11.81
N ARG A 916 -16.19 -59.01 11.98
CA ARG A 916 -17.57 -59.53 11.98
C ARG A 916 -18.38 -58.98 13.16
N GLN A 917 -17.79 -58.92 14.36
CA GLN A 917 -18.41 -58.29 15.53
C GLN A 917 -18.68 -56.80 15.27
N LYS A 918 -17.69 -56.06 14.75
CA LYS A 918 -17.85 -54.65 14.39
C LYS A 918 -18.91 -54.41 13.30
N ILE A 919 -19.03 -55.31 12.32
CA ILE A 919 -20.11 -55.28 11.32
C ILE A 919 -21.48 -55.57 11.98
N ALA A 920 -21.55 -56.47 12.96
CA ALA A 920 -22.78 -56.73 13.71
C ALA A 920 -23.21 -55.52 14.57
N GLU A 921 -22.26 -54.87 15.26
CA GLU A 921 -22.49 -53.61 15.99
C GLU A 921 -22.98 -52.49 15.06
N GLN A 922 -22.34 -52.33 13.88
CA GLN A 922 -22.77 -51.37 12.87
C GLN A 922 -24.17 -51.70 12.31
N ASN A 923 -24.50 -52.97 12.11
CA ASN A 923 -25.84 -53.38 11.70
C ASN A 923 -26.88 -53.09 12.78
N GLN A 924 -26.56 -53.30 14.07
CA GLN A 924 -27.45 -52.93 15.17
C GLN A 924 -27.68 -51.41 15.22
N GLN A 925 -26.63 -50.60 15.07
CA GLN A 925 -26.73 -49.14 15.00
C GLN A 925 -27.55 -48.68 13.78
N LEU A 926 -27.44 -49.38 12.63
CA LEU A 926 -28.29 -49.13 11.48
C LEU A 926 -29.76 -49.50 11.75
N GLU A 927 -30.05 -50.60 12.44
CA GLU A 927 -31.42 -50.93 12.87
C GLU A 927 -31.99 -49.93 13.89
N GLU A 928 -31.16 -49.40 14.77
CA GLU A 928 -31.52 -48.34 15.72
C GLU A 928 -31.86 -47.04 14.97
N ALA A 929 -30.99 -46.60 14.07
CA ALA A 929 -31.26 -45.47 13.18
C ALA A 929 -32.50 -45.69 12.31
N ASP A 930 -32.78 -46.93 11.89
CA ASP A 930 -33.94 -47.25 11.06
C ASP A 930 -35.25 -47.32 11.86
N ARG A 931 -35.17 -47.70 13.16
CA ARG A 931 -36.27 -47.56 14.14
C ARG A 931 -36.56 -46.09 14.45
N GLU A 932 -35.53 -45.27 14.65
CA GLU A 932 -35.68 -43.82 14.80
C GLU A 932 -36.25 -43.17 13.53
N ARG A 933 -35.76 -43.55 12.34
CA ARG A 933 -36.26 -43.10 11.04
C ARG A 933 -37.75 -43.41 10.87
N LYS A 934 -38.21 -44.60 11.27
CA LYS A 934 -39.64 -44.97 11.28
C LYS A 934 -40.42 -44.10 12.27
N GLY A 935 -39.94 -43.92 13.50
CA GLY A 935 -40.57 -43.05 14.51
C GLY A 935 -40.62 -41.57 14.11
N LEU A 936 -39.63 -41.07 13.36
CA LEU A 936 -39.62 -39.73 12.77
C LEU A 936 -40.58 -39.65 11.58
N LEU A 937 -40.66 -40.67 10.73
CA LEU A 937 -41.63 -40.73 9.63
C LEU A 937 -43.07 -40.73 10.14
N ASP A 938 -43.40 -41.45 11.21
CA ASP A 938 -44.74 -41.40 11.82
C ASP A 938 -45.04 -40.05 12.48
N LYS A 939 -44.05 -39.40 13.12
CA LYS A 939 -44.20 -38.00 13.59
C LYS A 939 -44.41 -37.04 12.43
N ASN A 940 -43.73 -37.25 11.29
CA ASN A 940 -43.92 -36.45 10.09
C ASN A 940 -45.30 -36.71 9.47
N ARG A 941 -45.78 -37.96 9.46
CA ARG A 941 -47.13 -38.32 9.01
C ARG A 941 -48.23 -37.69 9.86
N ARG A 942 -48.04 -37.57 11.18
CA ARG A 942 -48.95 -36.78 12.03
C ARG A 942 -48.91 -35.29 11.68
N LYS A 943 -47.74 -34.75 11.33
CA LYS A 943 -47.64 -33.39 10.76
C LYS A 943 -48.27 -33.28 9.35
N GLU A 944 -48.23 -34.34 8.52
CA GLU A 944 -49.05 -34.41 7.29
C GLU A 944 -50.54 -34.32 7.64
N GLU A 945 -50.99 -35.03 8.66
CA GLU A 945 -52.39 -35.05 9.11
C GLU A 945 -52.79 -33.66 9.66
N GLU A 946 -51.98 -33.04 10.52
CA GLU A 946 -52.18 -31.70 11.09
C GLU A 946 -52.21 -30.57 10.04
N MET A 947 -51.14 -30.38 9.26
CA MET A 947 -51.17 -29.33 8.24
C MET A 947 -52.02 -29.70 7.03
N TRP A 948 -52.53 -30.94 6.88
CA TRP A 948 -53.67 -31.14 5.98
C TRP A 948 -54.95 -30.55 6.54
N LEU A 949 -55.26 -30.72 7.82
CA LEU A 949 -56.41 -30.02 8.43
C LEU A 949 -56.24 -28.49 8.35
N LEU A 950 -55.00 -27.98 8.39
CA LEU A 950 -54.71 -26.58 8.09
C LEU A 950 -54.83 -26.25 6.59
N GLN A 951 -54.42 -27.11 5.66
CA GLN A 951 -54.58 -26.91 4.21
C GLN A 951 -56.05 -26.97 3.79
N ASP A 952 -56.85 -27.87 4.37
CA ASP A 952 -58.30 -27.96 4.19
C ASP A 952 -58.96 -26.69 4.72
N ARG A 953 -58.54 -26.21 5.91
CA ARG A 953 -59.00 -24.93 6.45
C ARG A 953 -58.52 -23.72 5.66
N ILE A 954 -57.33 -23.77 5.06
CA ILE A 954 -56.82 -22.75 4.14
C ILE A 954 -57.57 -22.82 2.81
N MET A 955 -57.96 -24.00 2.30
CA MET A 955 -58.80 -24.12 1.11
C MET A 955 -60.22 -23.62 1.37
N ASP A 956 -60.80 -23.86 2.55
CA ASP A 956 -62.06 -23.23 2.99
C ASP A 956 -61.95 -21.69 2.97
N LEU A 957 -60.89 -21.16 3.57
CA LEU A 957 -60.64 -19.71 3.65
C LEU A 957 -60.34 -19.13 2.26
N GLU A 958 -59.50 -19.77 1.46
CA GLU A 958 -59.18 -19.39 0.08
C GLU A 958 -60.39 -19.50 -0.83
N ARG A 959 -61.30 -20.46 -0.62
CA ARG A 959 -62.57 -20.54 -1.35
C ARG A 959 -63.50 -19.43 -0.91
N SER A 960 -63.52 -19.08 0.38
CA SER A 960 -64.26 -17.92 0.89
C SER A 960 -63.69 -16.59 0.39
N THR A 961 -62.36 -16.44 0.28
CA THR A 961 -61.74 -15.23 -0.27
C THR A 961 -61.74 -15.21 -1.79
N ARG A 962 -61.74 -16.36 -2.47
CA ARG A 962 -61.97 -16.44 -3.92
C ARG A 962 -63.41 -16.13 -4.26
N MET A 963 -64.41 -16.68 -3.58
CA MET A 963 -65.80 -16.24 -3.76
C MET A 963 -65.97 -14.74 -3.46
N ALA A 964 -65.26 -14.19 -2.46
CA ALA A 964 -65.20 -12.74 -2.27
C ALA A 964 -64.51 -12.02 -3.44
N LEU A 965 -63.35 -12.48 -3.92
CA LEU A 965 -62.62 -11.89 -5.06
C LEU A 965 -63.40 -11.99 -6.37
N ASP A 966 -64.10 -13.09 -6.64
CA ASP A 966 -64.99 -13.29 -7.78
C ASP A 966 -66.15 -12.27 -7.72
N HIS A 967 -66.71 -12.01 -6.53
CA HIS A 967 -67.66 -10.92 -6.33
C HIS A 967 -67.01 -9.54 -6.57
N LEU A 968 -65.74 -9.33 -6.18
CA LEU A 968 -64.99 -8.09 -6.44
C LEU A 968 -64.53 -7.94 -7.91
N GLU A 969 -64.41 -9.02 -8.68
CA GLU A 969 -64.04 -9.05 -10.11
C GLU A 969 -65.26 -8.98 -11.02
N SER A 970 -66.43 -9.38 -10.54
CA SER A 970 -67.72 -9.13 -11.20
C SER A 970 -68.12 -7.65 -11.22
N VAL A 971 -67.35 -6.76 -10.58
CA VAL A 971 -67.54 -5.30 -10.61
C VAL A 971 -66.74 -4.70 -11.79
N PRO A 972 -67.37 -3.93 -12.70
CA PRO A 972 -66.81 -3.61 -14.02
C PRO A 972 -65.43 -2.92 -14.05
N GLU A 973 -65.08 -2.15 -13.02
CA GLU A 973 -63.86 -1.33 -13.02
C GLU A 973 -62.58 -2.15 -13.21
N LYS A 974 -62.50 -3.34 -12.60
CA LYS A 974 -61.25 -4.11 -12.49
C LYS A 974 -60.68 -4.60 -13.82
N LEU A 975 -61.47 -4.59 -14.90
CA LEU A 975 -60.95 -4.85 -16.24
C LEU A 975 -59.87 -3.81 -16.64
N SER A 976 -59.95 -2.57 -16.14
CA SER A 976 -58.92 -1.55 -16.33
C SER A 976 -57.59 -1.87 -15.61
N LEU A 977 -57.63 -2.57 -14.47
CA LEU A 977 -56.41 -2.95 -13.74
C LEU A 977 -55.61 -4.04 -14.44
N LEU A 978 -56.25 -4.92 -15.22
CA LEU A 978 -55.56 -5.95 -15.98
C LEU A 978 -54.75 -5.36 -17.16
N ASP A 979 -55.25 -4.32 -17.82
CA ASP A 979 -54.45 -3.58 -18.82
C ASP A 979 -53.33 -2.77 -18.14
N ASN A 980 -53.58 -2.13 -16.98
CA ASN A 980 -52.51 -1.48 -16.21
C ASN A 980 -51.39 -2.45 -15.75
N MET A 981 -51.73 -3.70 -15.41
CA MET A 981 -50.74 -4.75 -15.11
C MET A 981 -49.93 -5.18 -16.35
N LYS A 982 -50.50 -5.05 -17.54
CA LYS A 982 -49.84 -5.34 -18.81
C LYS A 982 -48.82 -4.26 -19.17
N ASP A 983 -49.19 -2.98 -19.00
CA ASP A 983 -48.27 -1.85 -19.13
C ASP A 983 -47.10 -1.93 -18.12
N LEU A 984 -47.32 -2.49 -16.92
CA LEU A 984 -46.25 -2.79 -15.97
C LEU A 984 -45.32 -3.92 -16.42
N CYS A 985 -45.82 -4.94 -17.12
CA CYS A 985 -44.98 -5.98 -17.75
C CYS A 985 -44.14 -5.41 -18.89
N ASP A 986 -44.73 -4.58 -19.76
CA ASP A 986 -44.01 -3.91 -20.86
C ASP A 986 -42.98 -2.90 -20.31
N SER A 987 -43.27 -2.25 -19.19
CA SER A 987 -42.30 -1.42 -18.43
C SER A 987 -41.14 -2.24 -17.87
N HIS A 988 -41.38 -3.48 -17.42
CA HIS A 988 -40.33 -4.39 -16.96
C HIS A 988 -39.41 -4.81 -18.12
N GLN A 989 -39.98 -5.15 -19.28
CA GLN A 989 -39.19 -5.47 -20.47
C GLN A 989 -38.36 -4.28 -20.96
N GLN A 990 -38.89 -3.04 -20.90
CA GLN A 990 -38.09 -1.86 -21.22
C GLN A 990 -36.96 -1.60 -20.21
N ARG A 991 -37.13 -1.99 -18.95
CA ARG A 991 -36.04 -1.94 -17.94
C ARG A 991 -34.95 -2.96 -18.27
N GLU A 992 -35.31 -4.19 -18.58
CA GLU A 992 -34.36 -5.25 -19.00
C GLU A 992 -33.58 -4.82 -20.24
N ILE A 993 -34.24 -4.26 -21.27
CA ILE A 993 -33.59 -3.73 -22.48
C ILE A 993 -32.65 -2.53 -22.16
N MET A 994 -32.94 -1.74 -21.12
CA MET A 994 -32.00 -0.70 -20.66
C MET A 994 -30.82 -1.30 -19.89
N GLU A 995 -31.04 -2.32 -19.05
CA GLU A 995 -29.99 -3.01 -18.31
C GLU A 995 -29.03 -3.76 -19.24
N GLU A 996 -29.52 -4.40 -20.31
CA GLU A 996 -28.70 -4.95 -21.40
C GLU A 996 -27.84 -3.88 -22.08
N ARG A 997 -28.41 -2.70 -22.36
CA ARG A 997 -27.65 -1.56 -22.94
C ARG A 997 -26.60 -1.04 -21.95
N TYR A 998 -26.90 -0.97 -20.65
CA TYR A 998 -25.92 -0.60 -19.63
C TYR A 998 -24.80 -1.65 -19.50
N ALA A 999 -25.11 -2.95 -19.66
CA ALA A 999 -24.11 -4.01 -19.73
C ALA A 999 -23.20 -3.83 -20.96
N GLN A 1000 -23.78 -3.59 -22.15
CA GLN A 1000 -23.03 -3.29 -23.38
C GLN A 1000 -22.16 -2.03 -23.25
N TYR A 1001 -22.67 -0.95 -22.66
CA TYR A 1001 -21.86 0.25 -22.39
C TYR A 1001 -20.73 -0.02 -21.40
N LYS A 1002 -20.96 -0.84 -20.37
CA LYS A 1002 -19.93 -1.26 -19.41
C LYS A 1002 -18.85 -2.13 -20.07
N GLU A 1003 -19.23 -3.01 -20.98
CA GLU A 1003 -18.31 -3.82 -21.80
C GLU A 1003 -17.48 -2.95 -22.75
N ILE A 1004 -18.12 -1.99 -23.44
CA ILE A 1004 -17.41 -1.00 -24.29
C ILE A 1004 -16.42 -0.18 -23.45
N VAL A 1005 -16.82 0.36 -22.30
CA VAL A 1005 -15.92 1.08 -21.40
C VAL A 1005 -14.77 0.19 -20.90
N GLY A 1006 -15.05 -1.07 -20.56
CA GLY A 1006 -14.04 -2.06 -20.20
C GLY A 1006 -13.04 -2.33 -21.33
N SER A 1007 -13.51 -2.46 -22.57
CA SER A 1007 -12.67 -2.63 -23.77
C SER A 1007 -11.79 -1.41 -24.05
N LEU A 1008 -12.30 -0.19 -23.82
CA LEU A 1008 -11.54 1.05 -23.96
C LEU A 1008 -10.50 1.22 -22.83
N GLN A 1009 -10.83 0.79 -21.61
CA GLN A 1009 -9.86 0.69 -20.51
C GLN A 1009 -8.77 -0.35 -20.85
N GLN A 1010 -9.13 -1.52 -21.36
CA GLN A 1010 -8.17 -2.54 -21.78
C GLN A 1010 -7.27 -2.05 -22.94
N GLN A 1011 -7.82 -1.37 -23.95
CA GLN A 1011 -7.03 -0.75 -25.01
C GLN A 1011 -6.10 0.36 -24.48
N LEU A 1012 -6.53 1.12 -23.46
CA LEU A 1012 -5.68 2.10 -22.79
C LEU A 1012 -4.55 1.41 -22.01
N GLU A 1013 -4.82 0.34 -21.26
CA GLU A 1013 -3.81 -0.49 -20.60
C GLU A 1013 -2.82 -1.11 -21.61
N ASP A 1014 -3.32 -1.62 -22.74
CA ASP A 1014 -2.51 -2.22 -23.81
C ASP A 1014 -1.69 -1.20 -24.59
N SER A 1015 -2.15 0.06 -24.66
CA SER A 1015 -1.35 1.17 -25.22
C SER A 1015 -0.29 1.65 -24.24
N LYS A 1016 -0.57 1.71 -22.92
CA LYS A 1016 0.45 1.93 -21.89
C LYS A 1016 1.52 0.84 -21.92
N ARG A 1017 1.11 -0.43 -22.01
CA ARG A 1017 2.03 -1.58 -22.14
C ARG A 1017 2.87 -1.46 -23.41
N ARG A 1018 2.28 -1.22 -24.58
CA ARG A 1018 3.04 -0.98 -25.82
C ARG A 1018 3.96 0.23 -25.77
N ILE A 1019 3.59 1.32 -25.08
CA ILE A 1019 4.48 2.48 -24.87
C ILE A 1019 5.64 2.11 -23.93
N GLN A 1020 5.42 1.26 -22.93
CA GLN A 1020 6.45 0.78 -22.02
C GLN A 1020 7.38 -0.23 -22.71
N GLU A 1021 6.84 -1.16 -23.48
CA GLU A 1021 7.56 -2.07 -24.38
C GLU A 1021 8.42 -1.26 -25.37
N TYR A 1022 7.86 -0.23 -26.02
CA TYR A 1022 8.61 0.64 -26.94
C TYR A 1022 9.68 1.49 -26.24
N ARG A 1023 9.50 1.84 -24.95
CA ARG A 1023 10.55 2.45 -24.12
C ARG A 1023 11.65 1.45 -23.79
N GLU A 1024 11.30 0.21 -23.47
CA GLU A 1024 12.27 -0.84 -23.19
C GLU A 1024 12.99 -1.33 -24.45
N GLU A 1025 12.32 -1.37 -25.60
CA GLU A 1025 12.93 -1.59 -26.92
C GLU A 1025 13.79 -0.40 -27.32
N LYS A 1026 13.36 0.84 -27.06
CA LYS A 1026 14.22 2.02 -27.22
C LYS A 1026 15.45 1.92 -26.32
N ILE A 1027 15.33 1.52 -25.06
CA ILE A 1027 16.48 1.31 -24.15
C ILE A 1027 17.34 0.14 -24.63
N LYS A 1028 16.76 -0.96 -25.12
CA LYS A 1028 17.51 -2.09 -25.73
C LYS A 1028 18.22 -1.65 -27.01
N ALA A 1029 17.62 -0.74 -27.80
CA ALA A 1029 18.19 -0.16 -29.01
C ALA A 1029 19.24 0.93 -28.71
N GLU A 1030 19.12 1.66 -27.60
CA GLU A 1030 20.12 2.59 -27.07
C GLU A 1030 21.28 1.85 -26.40
N VAL A 1031 21.04 0.70 -25.79
CA VAL A 1031 22.08 -0.24 -25.34
C VAL A 1031 22.74 -0.94 -26.53
N HIS A 1032 21.98 -1.31 -27.56
CA HIS A 1032 22.56 -1.82 -28.81
C HIS A 1032 23.31 -0.74 -29.60
N SER A 1033 22.86 0.51 -29.60
CA SER A 1033 23.57 1.62 -30.23
C SER A 1033 24.78 2.04 -29.41
N ALA A 1034 24.74 2.00 -28.07
CA ALA A 1034 25.90 2.13 -27.20
C ALA A 1034 26.91 0.98 -27.41
N ARG A 1035 26.44 -0.25 -27.64
CA ARG A 1035 27.29 -1.40 -27.97
C ARG A 1035 27.85 -1.29 -29.40
N LEU A 1036 27.10 -0.75 -30.34
CA LEU A 1036 27.54 -0.45 -31.71
C LEU A 1036 28.43 0.80 -31.78
N THR A 1037 28.36 1.74 -30.83
CA THR A 1037 29.30 2.87 -30.70
C THR A 1037 30.51 2.53 -29.83
N ALA A 1038 30.43 1.52 -28.96
CA ALA A 1038 31.61 0.83 -28.43
C ALA A 1038 32.36 0.07 -29.54
N LEU A 1039 31.65 -0.54 -30.49
CA LEU A 1039 32.24 -1.14 -31.69
C LEU A 1039 32.68 -0.09 -32.72
N SER A 1040 31.97 1.04 -32.88
CA SER A 1040 32.33 2.13 -33.80
C SER A 1040 33.34 3.13 -33.21
N SER A 1041 33.63 3.10 -31.90
CA SER A 1041 34.84 3.72 -31.35
C SER A 1041 36.09 2.86 -31.58
N SER A 1042 35.93 1.59 -31.99
CA SER A 1042 36.96 0.81 -32.68
C SER A 1042 36.96 1.02 -34.21
N ILE A 1043 36.02 1.80 -34.76
CA ILE A 1043 35.88 2.09 -36.21
C ILE A 1043 35.43 3.54 -36.42
N ARG A 1044 36.25 4.49 -35.94
CA ARG A 1044 36.32 5.84 -36.50
C ARG A 1044 37.75 6.37 -36.49
N ASP A 1045 38.64 5.58 -37.09
CA ASP A 1045 39.50 6.19 -38.09
C ASP A 1045 38.64 6.61 -39.29
N HIS A 1046 38.98 7.76 -39.89
CA HIS A 1046 38.48 8.30 -41.17
C HIS A 1046 37.11 9.03 -41.21
N SER A 1047 36.99 9.86 -42.26
CA SER A 1047 35.84 10.69 -42.66
C SER A 1047 35.26 11.65 -41.61
N ASN A 1048 36.00 12.73 -41.39
CA ASN A 1048 35.40 14.07 -41.33
C ASN A 1048 34.50 14.33 -42.56
N THR A 1049 33.51 15.21 -42.45
CA THR A 1049 33.42 16.51 -43.17
C THR A 1049 31.99 17.06 -43.30
N LEU A 1050 31.86 18.38 -43.13
CA LEU A 1050 30.80 19.28 -43.62
C LEU A 1050 29.35 19.04 -43.08
N SER A 1051 28.40 19.97 -43.17
CA SER A 1051 28.35 21.42 -42.85
C SER A 1051 26.96 21.94 -43.26
N SER A 1052 26.40 22.93 -42.52
CA SER A 1052 25.50 24.05 -42.94
C SER A 1052 24.46 23.87 -44.08
N SER A 1053 23.25 24.45 -44.07
CA SER A 1053 22.49 25.38 -43.17
C SER A 1053 21.02 25.42 -43.71
N LEU A 1054 19.94 25.82 -43.02
CA LEU A 1054 19.62 27.05 -42.26
C LEU A 1054 19.81 28.36 -43.08
N PRO A 1055 19.10 29.49 -42.76
CA PRO A 1055 18.12 29.76 -41.69
C PRO A 1055 16.83 30.49 -42.20
N LEU A 1056 16.18 31.33 -41.33
CA LEU A 1056 15.29 32.48 -41.62
C LEU A 1056 13.76 32.19 -41.81
N ASN A 1057 12.80 32.97 -41.25
CA ASN A 1057 12.91 34.08 -40.27
C ASN A 1057 11.60 34.41 -39.49
N ASP A 1058 11.71 35.44 -38.62
CA ASP A 1058 10.71 36.44 -38.17
C ASP A 1058 9.78 36.19 -36.95
N ASN A 1059 10.20 36.78 -35.83
CA ASN A 1059 9.47 37.79 -35.00
C ASN A 1059 8.04 37.51 -34.50
N CYS A 1060 7.93 37.05 -33.24
CA CYS A 1060 7.57 37.90 -32.08
C CYS A 1060 7.83 37.17 -30.76
#